data_AF-A0A6H2D258-F1
#
_entry.id   AF-A0A6H2D258-F1
#
_cell.length_a   1.000
_cell.length_b   1.000
_cell.length_c   1.000
_cell.angle_alpha   90.00
_cell.angle_beta   90.00
_cell.angle_gamma   90.00
#
_symmetry.space_group_name_H-M   'P 1'
#
loop_
_entity.id
_entity.type
_entity.pdbx_description
1 polymer ?
#
loop_
_entity_poly.entity_id
_entity_poly.type
_entity_poly.pdbx_seq_one_letter_code
_entity_poly.pdbx_strand_id
1 'polypeptide(L)'
;MRRQKRYDFLRLAALMSFLIMFAWGCAPKQPTLKSVDMLSTPNLLVEADAAWNSKHYEAAELYYSKLLERQDLVKSELPIIYTRLAEASYQNKHYHQARIALEKWANLDSAALNNPMWERTYLNTMNVLGKTERLQNHLKWVLENKAVPWGTRVEVAKWFNGYFMEKGDYERALDVLDGFYKQAPDRASRMGMEQAFLQQISLDSDKIVTTLAEQVTAENLWRFPYALVGFEKEVRLASDKEQWSAAWRNLRNLSANADLADIAPLENKLAELEEEYGLPRIGLALALPITGPYAKVGVKILRGAGLAQWRLAQEGIDIDMRVINTEVTGWDKRLAELPGHYSVVGGPLRVNAFKKLYESAAPGDRVLDQRAFFTFLATLGDLEEGKDAWRFFTSRNDEVRSLVKLAVNELNIKDLAIFYPEEKFGRTMAETFYREAYPLGGRIKGMQSYPSRDLKKWGKRVGKLLKVPADFSENKDAPLKQPDFGAVFLPDGWNQAQTLLPNFFFYEGDQLVFLGPGLWSRALDSAKDIDEHYYRLAVCPGAWWEYSEGGRTLQSALTEEGLGHADFWVALGYDFLRFAGKLGAMPSKWDADEVNKRIAAAQDMDFSMAPMTWDESGVGSQELFLFSPVRNGKQLVNADKITARVVRAKARREKRVEAYEKRMEEEKAKQENSIF
;
A
#
# COMPACT_ATOMS: atom_id res chain seq x y z
N MET A 1 -62.00 42.60 28.42
CA MET A 1 -61.66 42.31 29.83
C MET A 1 -60.50 41.29 30.05
N ARG A 2 -59.57 41.10 29.10
CA ARG A 2 -58.41 40.17 29.28
C ARG A 2 -57.04 40.86 29.35
N ARG A 3 -56.95 42.19 29.16
CA ARG A 3 -55.69 42.96 29.27
C ARG A 3 -55.41 43.54 30.65
N GLN A 4 -56.43 43.68 31.50
CA GLN A 4 -56.28 44.27 32.84
C GLN A 4 -55.76 43.26 33.89
N LYS A 5 -56.11 41.97 33.75
CA LYS A 5 -55.62 40.90 34.66
C LYS A 5 -54.12 40.55 34.51
N ARG A 6 -53.46 40.96 33.42
CA ARG A 6 -52.02 40.72 33.22
C ARG A 6 -51.13 41.73 33.96
N TYR A 7 -51.61 42.94 34.20
CA TYR A 7 -50.85 43.97 34.91
C TYR A 7 -50.84 43.78 36.44
N ASP A 8 -51.92 43.23 37.02
CA ASP A 8 -51.97 42.93 38.45
C ASP A 8 -51.13 41.70 38.83
N PHE A 9 -51.03 40.71 37.94
CA PHE A 9 -50.20 39.53 38.18
C PHE A 9 -48.69 39.84 38.13
N LEU A 10 -48.28 40.77 37.26
CA LEU A 10 -46.90 41.26 37.17
C LEU A 10 -46.50 42.14 38.37
N ARG A 11 -47.45 42.89 38.96
CA ARG A 11 -47.19 43.68 40.18
C ARG A 11 -47.14 42.82 41.44
N LEU A 12 -47.97 41.78 41.55
CA LEU A 12 -47.91 40.82 42.67
C LEU A 12 -46.65 39.93 42.61
N ALA A 13 -46.21 39.53 41.42
CA ALA A 13 -44.96 38.79 41.26
C ALA A 13 -43.73 39.66 41.57
N ALA A 14 -43.73 40.95 41.18
CA ALA A 14 -42.64 41.88 41.51
C ALA A 14 -42.59 42.23 43.01
N LEU A 15 -43.73 42.30 43.71
CA LEU A 15 -43.79 42.52 45.16
C LEU A 15 -43.39 41.27 45.97
N MET A 16 -43.68 40.05 45.48
CA MET A 16 -43.12 38.82 46.08
C MET A 16 -41.62 38.66 45.82
N SER A 17 -41.11 39.20 44.71
CA SER A 17 -39.67 39.22 44.41
C SER A 17 -38.90 40.20 45.32
N PHE A 18 -39.56 41.26 45.80
CA PHE A 18 -38.95 42.25 46.69
C PHE A 18 -39.05 41.89 48.18
N LEU A 19 -40.01 41.04 48.59
CA LEU A 19 -40.12 40.55 49.97
C LEU A 19 -39.29 39.30 50.27
N ILE A 20 -38.82 38.56 49.26
CA ILE A 20 -37.89 37.44 49.46
C ILE A 20 -36.43 37.93 49.58
N MET A 21 -36.14 39.19 49.23
CA MET A 21 -34.81 39.80 49.41
C MET A 21 -34.49 40.31 50.83
N PHE A 22 -35.41 40.21 51.80
CA PHE A 22 -35.17 40.67 53.17
C PHE A 22 -35.29 39.60 54.27
N ALA A 23 -35.51 38.32 53.91
CA ALA A 23 -35.62 37.22 54.89
C ALA A 23 -34.38 36.32 54.99
N TRP A 24 -33.34 36.53 54.17
CA TRP A 24 -32.03 35.87 54.28
C TRP A 24 -30.93 36.88 54.65
N GLY A 25 -31.21 37.65 55.70
CA GLY A 25 -30.24 38.51 56.39
C GLY A 25 -29.58 37.80 57.58
N CYS A 26 -29.27 36.50 57.47
CA CYS A 26 -28.28 35.86 58.32
C CYS A 26 -27.06 35.60 57.44
N ALA A 27 -26.29 36.66 57.18
CA ALA A 27 -24.90 36.49 56.82
C ALA A 27 -24.27 35.59 57.90
N PRO A 28 -23.61 34.47 57.55
CA PRO A 28 -22.82 33.75 58.53
C PRO A 28 -21.84 34.79 59.10
N LYS A 29 -21.86 34.98 60.43
CA LYS A 29 -20.87 35.83 61.11
C LYS A 29 -19.51 35.40 60.56
N GLN A 30 -18.84 36.28 59.80
CA GLN A 30 -17.44 36.09 59.50
C GLN A 30 -16.76 35.92 60.86
N PRO A 31 -16.14 34.77 61.15
CA PRO A 31 -15.43 34.61 62.41
C PRO A 31 -14.39 35.72 62.44
N THR A 32 -14.53 36.64 63.39
CA THR A 32 -13.60 37.74 63.55
C THR A 32 -12.22 37.12 63.75
N LEU A 33 -11.26 37.43 62.87
CA LEU A 33 -9.87 37.01 63.01
C LEU A 33 -9.44 37.33 64.44
N LYS A 34 -9.17 36.29 65.24
CA LYS A 34 -8.71 36.48 66.61
C LYS A 34 -7.33 37.15 66.52
N SER A 35 -7.08 38.13 67.40
CA SER A 35 -5.80 38.82 67.42
C SER A 35 -4.67 37.81 67.60
N VAL A 36 -3.86 37.62 66.56
CA VAL A 36 -2.82 36.59 66.48
C VAL A 36 -1.76 36.76 67.56
N ASP A 37 -1.54 38.01 67.98
CA ASP A 37 -0.56 38.36 69.01
C ASP A 37 -1.01 38.02 70.43
N MET A 38 -2.30 37.74 70.65
CA MET A 38 -2.84 37.36 71.96
C MET A 38 -2.93 35.84 72.18
N LEU A 39 -2.65 35.03 71.15
CA LEU A 39 -2.70 33.57 71.24
C LEU A 39 -1.32 32.98 71.56
N SER A 40 -1.28 32.05 72.52
CA SER A 40 -0.10 31.21 72.73
C SER A 40 0.14 30.31 71.51
N THR A 41 1.39 29.90 71.29
CA THR A 41 1.78 29.06 70.15
C THR A 41 0.90 27.80 69.97
N PRO A 42 0.57 27.03 71.03
CA PRO A 42 -0.35 25.89 70.90
C PRO A 42 -1.77 26.29 70.46
N ASN A 43 -2.31 27.38 71.00
CA ASN A 43 -3.64 27.85 70.65
C ASN A 43 -3.69 28.41 69.22
N LEU A 44 -2.61 29.07 68.78
CA LEU A 44 -2.49 29.56 67.41
C LEU A 44 -2.43 28.40 66.40
N LEU A 45 -1.75 27.30 66.75
CA LEU A 45 -1.72 26.09 65.92
C LEU A 45 -3.10 25.46 65.77
N VAL A 46 -3.87 25.36 66.86
CA VAL A 46 -5.25 24.87 66.83
C VAL A 46 -6.15 25.74 65.93
N GLU A 47 -6.03 27.07 66.03
CA GLU A 47 -6.81 28.00 65.18
C GLU A 47 -6.37 27.95 63.71
N ALA A 48 -5.07 27.78 63.44
CA ALA A 48 -4.55 27.57 62.08
C ALA A 48 -5.09 26.30 61.44
N ASP A 49 -5.12 25.20 62.20
CA ASP A 49 -5.67 23.92 61.79
C ASP A 49 -7.18 23.98 61.55
N ALA A 50 -7.90 24.67 62.43
CA ALA A 50 -9.34 24.89 62.26
C ALA A 50 -9.66 25.73 61.01
N ALA A 51 -8.89 26.79 60.75
CA ALA A 51 -9.02 27.62 59.56
C ALA A 51 -8.73 26.83 58.27
N TRP A 52 -7.66 26.03 58.28
CA TRP A 52 -7.31 25.13 57.19
C TRP A 52 -8.40 24.10 56.89
N ASN A 53 -8.88 23.39 57.91
CA ASN A 53 -9.91 22.37 57.76
C ASN A 53 -11.25 22.96 57.28
N SER A 54 -11.52 24.23 57.60
CA SER A 54 -12.69 24.98 57.13
C SER A 54 -12.50 25.60 55.74
N LYS A 55 -11.35 25.38 55.08
CA LYS A 55 -10.97 26.01 53.79
C LYS A 55 -10.97 27.54 53.83
N HIS A 56 -10.80 28.13 55.01
CA HIS A 56 -10.63 29.58 55.18
C HIS A 56 -9.16 29.93 54.94
N TYR A 57 -8.73 29.88 53.68
CA TYR A 57 -7.32 29.99 53.29
C TYR A 57 -6.69 31.33 53.69
N GLU A 58 -7.43 32.43 53.68
CA GLU A 58 -6.94 33.75 54.16
C GLU A 58 -6.50 33.70 55.63
N ALA A 59 -7.34 33.14 56.50
CA ALA A 59 -7.03 32.98 57.91
C ALA A 59 -5.93 31.93 58.15
N ALA A 60 -5.97 30.82 57.41
CA ALA A 60 -4.96 29.77 57.50
C ALA A 60 -3.57 30.29 57.12
N GLU A 61 -3.45 31.01 56.01
CA GLU A 61 -2.18 31.62 55.58
C GLU A 61 -1.65 32.58 56.64
N LEU A 62 -2.50 33.47 57.17
CA LEU A 62 -2.12 34.41 58.22
C LEU A 62 -1.59 33.68 59.46
N TYR A 63 -2.36 32.71 59.98
CA TYR A 63 -2.01 32.00 61.21
C TYR A 63 -0.75 31.14 61.05
N TYR A 64 -0.59 30.42 59.94
CA TYR A 64 0.63 29.66 59.67
C TYR A 64 1.85 30.55 59.44
N SER A 65 1.71 31.69 58.75
CA SER A 65 2.80 32.65 58.59
C SER A 65 3.26 33.18 59.95
N LYS A 66 2.32 33.48 60.85
CA LYS A 66 2.62 33.95 62.20
C LYS A 66 3.21 32.87 63.11
N LEU A 67 2.82 31.61 62.94
CA LEU A 67 3.48 30.49 63.62
C LEU A 67 4.97 30.41 63.27
N LEU A 68 5.34 30.63 62.00
CA LEU A 68 6.75 30.61 61.57
C LEU A 68 7.60 31.75 62.15
N GLU A 69 6.99 32.80 62.71
CA GLU A 69 7.68 33.90 63.41
C GLU A 69 7.94 33.57 64.90
N ARG A 70 7.30 32.52 65.47
CA ARG A 70 7.39 32.16 66.88
C ARG A 70 8.70 31.41 67.20
N GLN A 71 9.46 31.88 68.18
CA GLN A 71 10.73 31.28 68.59
C GLN A 71 10.56 29.95 69.35
N ASP A 72 9.41 29.75 69.98
CA ASP A 72 9.03 28.57 70.75
C ASP A 72 8.35 27.48 69.89
N LEU A 73 8.30 27.66 68.56
CA LEU A 73 7.71 26.66 67.65
C LEU A 73 8.54 25.38 67.61
N VAL A 74 7.87 24.24 67.82
CA VAL A 74 8.49 22.93 67.77
C VAL A 74 8.86 22.58 66.33
N LYS A 75 10.12 22.21 66.10
CA LYS A 75 10.65 21.92 64.75
C LYS A 75 9.92 20.79 64.02
N SER A 76 9.34 19.82 64.74
CA SER A 76 8.56 18.72 64.15
C SER A 76 7.28 19.18 63.45
N GLU A 77 6.76 20.37 63.78
CA GLU A 77 5.56 20.93 63.18
C GLU A 77 5.85 21.65 61.84
N LEU A 78 7.12 21.94 61.55
CA LEU A 78 7.50 22.73 60.36
C LEU A 78 7.03 22.10 59.04
N PRO A 79 7.16 20.78 58.79
CA PRO A 79 6.71 20.19 57.54
C PRO A 79 5.22 20.42 57.28
N ILE A 80 4.36 20.15 58.28
CA ILE A 80 2.91 20.29 58.11
C ILE A 80 2.49 21.76 57.98
N ILE A 81 3.16 22.66 58.72
CA ILE A 81 2.95 24.11 58.59
C ILE A 81 3.31 24.57 57.17
N TYR A 82 4.47 24.19 56.63
CA TYR A 82 4.85 24.57 55.27
C TYR A 82 3.96 23.94 54.20
N THR A 83 3.51 22.70 54.36
CA THR A 83 2.53 22.06 53.46
C THR A 83 1.25 22.88 53.35
N ARG A 84 0.66 23.21 54.50
CA ARG A 84 -0.63 23.92 54.55
C ARG A 84 -0.48 25.40 54.16
N LEU A 85 0.63 26.02 54.56
CA LEU A 85 0.96 27.38 54.15
C LEU A 85 1.13 27.50 52.63
N ALA A 86 1.85 26.57 52.01
CA ALA A 86 2.06 26.56 50.56
C ALA A 86 0.73 26.56 49.79
N GLU A 87 -0.17 25.66 50.17
CA GLU A 87 -1.46 25.53 49.51
C GLU A 87 -2.39 26.70 49.84
N ALA A 88 -2.45 27.16 51.09
CA ALA A 88 -3.25 28.34 51.47
C ALA A 88 -2.78 29.59 50.71
N SER A 89 -1.46 29.83 50.64
CA SER A 89 -0.88 30.92 49.86
C SER A 89 -1.17 30.80 48.36
N TYR A 90 -1.14 29.57 47.82
CA TYR A 90 -1.51 29.34 46.42
C TYR A 90 -2.99 29.70 46.15
N GLN A 91 -3.91 29.24 47.01
CA GLN A 91 -5.34 29.54 46.89
C GLN A 91 -5.65 31.03 47.04
N ASN A 92 -4.91 31.74 47.89
CA ASN A 92 -5.00 33.19 48.06
C ASN A 92 -4.26 33.99 46.95
N LYS A 93 -3.70 33.31 45.95
CA LYS A 93 -2.93 33.91 44.84
C LYS A 93 -1.63 34.61 45.26
N HIS A 94 -1.12 34.30 46.45
CA HIS A 94 0.18 34.74 46.94
C HIS A 94 1.30 33.80 46.48
N TYR A 95 1.49 33.69 45.15
CA TYR A 95 2.35 32.67 44.53
C TYR A 95 3.83 32.72 44.94
N HIS A 96 4.37 33.90 45.25
CA HIS A 96 5.75 34.00 45.76
C HIS A 96 5.90 33.34 47.13
N GLN A 97 4.90 33.50 48.00
CA GLN A 97 4.87 32.87 49.32
C GLN A 97 4.65 31.37 49.21
N ALA A 98 3.75 30.94 48.32
CA ALA A 98 3.54 29.53 48.02
C ALA A 98 4.85 28.86 47.57
N ARG A 99 5.59 29.48 46.64
CA ARG A 99 6.91 28.98 46.20
C ARG A 99 7.90 28.84 47.35
N ILE A 100 8.03 29.87 48.19
CA ILE A 100 8.97 29.85 49.32
C ILE A 100 8.60 28.72 50.29
N ALA A 101 7.31 28.58 50.61
CA ALA A 101 6.83 27.52 51.49
C ALA A 101 7.09 26.12 50.91
N LEU A 102 6.87 25.91 49.60
CA LEU A 102 7.17 24.65 48.91
C LEU A 102 8.66 24.30 48.91
N GLU A 103 9.52 25.28 48.62
CA GLU A 103 10.98 25.11 48.64
C GLU A 103 11.45 24.80 50.08
N LYS A 104 10.88 25.45 51.09
CA LYS A 104 11.20 25.14 52.50
C LYS A 104 10.72 23.77 52.92
N TRP A 105 9.52 23.36 52.52
CA TRP A 105 9.01 22.02 52.78
C TRP A 105 9.93 20.95 52.17
N ALA A 106 10.29 21.07 50.89
CA ALA A 106 11.15 20.10 50.21
C ALA A 106 12.57 20.01 50.81
N ASN A 107 13.08 21.10 51.39
CA ASN A 107 14.38 21.12 52.08
C ASN A 107 14.32 20.46 53.48
N LEU A 108 13.15 20.43 54.13
CA LEU A 108 12.97 19.85 55.46
C LEU A 108 12.61 18.36 55.38
N ASP A 109 11.85 17.98 54.36
CA ASP A 109 11.40 16.63 54.12
C ASP A 109 11.59 16.29 52.65
N SER A 110 12.63 15.51 52.34
CA SER A 110 12.91 15.07 50.97
C SER A 110 11.79 14.17 50.40
N ALA A 111 10.96 13.57 51.25
CA ALA A 111 9.80 12.80 50.81
C ALA A 111 8.66 13.70 50.29
N ALA A 112 8.72 15.02 50.51
CA ALA A 112 7.76 15.97 49.94
C ALA A 112 7.69 15.87 48.41
N LEU A 113 8.84 15.64 47.75
CA LEU A 113 8.93 15.48 46.29
C LEU A 113 8.21 14.23 45.77
N ASN A 114 7.94 13.26 46.65
CA ASN A 114 7.19 12.06 46.31
C ASN A 114 5.68 12.29 46.38
N ASN A 115 5.22 13.45 46.90
CA ASN A 115 3.81 13.74 47.12
C ASN A 115 3.18 14.40 45.88
N PRO A 116 2.15 13.79 45.27
CA PRO A 116 1.44 14.38 44.12
C PRO A 116 0.86 15.77 44.37
N MET A 117 0.44 16.06 45.61
CA MET A 117 -0.06 17.39 45.98
C MET A 117 1.06 18.44 45.94
N TRP A 118 2.25 18.11 46.45
CA TRP A 118 3.40 19.00 46.39
C TRP A 118 3.74 19.32 44.94
N GLU A 119 3.85 18.28 44.10
CA GLU A 119 4.16 18.41 42.67
C GLU A 119 3.16 19.31 41.97
N ARG A 120 1.85 19.06 42.17
CA ARG A 120 0.79 19.85 41.54
C ARG A 120 0.85 21.32 41.95
N THR A 121 0.95 21.61 43.25
CA THR A 121 1.00 23.00 43.75
C THR A 121 2.28 23.69 43.30
N TYR A 122 3.41 22.98 43.24
CA TYR A 122 4.68 23.49 42.72
C TYR A 122 4.61 23.84 41.24
N LEU A 123 4.16 22.91 40.40
CA LEU A 123 4.05 23.12 38.96
C LEU A 123 3.09 24.28 38.63
N ASN A 124 1.93 24.32 39.29
CA ASN A 124 0.98 25.42 39.16
C ASN A 124 1.60 26.78 39.56
N THR A 125 2.29 26.82 40.71
CA THR A 125 2.95 28.05 41.20
C THR A 125 4.04 28.51 40.22
N MET A 126 4.86 27.58 39.71
CA MET A 126 5.92 27.92 38.75
C MET A 126 5.34 28.41 37.41
N ASN A 127 4.23 27.84 36.95
CA ASN A 127 3.54 28.26 35.74
C ASN A 127 3.03 29.71 35.86
N VAL A 128 2.30 30.01 36.93
CA VAL A 128 1.74 31.36 37.15
C VAL A 128 2.84 32.41 37.34
N LEU A 129 3.97 32.04 37.97
CA LEU A 129 5.13 32.92 38.10
C LEU A 129 5.99 33.04 36.83
N GLY A 130 5.62 32.38 35.73
CA GLY A 130 6.35 32.42 34.45
C GLY A 130 7.75 31.80 34.52
N LYS A 131 7.98 30.81 35.39
CA LYS A 131 9.30 30.18 35.59
C LYS A 131 9.52 29.00 34.64
N THR A 132 9.46 29.26 33.33
CA THR A 132 9.53 28.22 32.27
C THR A 132 10.80 27.38 32.33
N GLU A 133 11.97 27.98 32.54
CA GLU A 133 13.24 27.24 32.65
C GLU A 133 13.23 26.27 33.85
N ARG A 134 12.65 26.68 34.98
CA ARG A 134 12.49 25.79 36.13
C ARG A 134 11.55 24.63 35.84
N LEU A 135 10.44 24.88 35.13
CA LEU A 135 9.52 23.83 34.71
C LEU A 135 10.21 22.81 33.79
N GLN A 136 11.00 23.27 32.82
CA GLN A 136 11.75 22.40 31.91
C GLN A 136 12.78 21.53 32.66
N ASN A 137 13.55 22.15 33.57
CA ASN A 137 14.51 21.42 34.40
C ASN A 137 13.81 20.41 35.32
N HIS A 138 12.65 20.77 35.86
CA HIS A 138 11.85 19.88 36.70
C HIS A 138 11.29 18.69 35.93
N LEU A 139 10.73 18.91 34.73
CA LEU A 139 10.27 17.84 33.84
C LEU A 139 11.38 16.82 33.58
N LYS A 140 12.56 17.30 33.19
CA LYS A 140 13.74 16.46 32.95
C LYS A 140 14.11 15.65 34.19
N TRP A 141 14.16 16.31 35.35
CA TRP A 141 14.48 15.65 36.62
C TRP A 141 13.48 14.55 36.98
N VAL A 142 12.17 14.79 36.92
CA VAL A 142 11.14 13.77 37.25
C VAL A 142 11.14 12.61 36.25
N LEU A 143 11.44 12.89 34.98
CA LEU A 143 11.52 11.86 33.95
C LEU A 143 12.70 10.91 34.18
N GLU A 144 13.86 11.44 34.58
CA GLU A 144 15.09 10.67 34.80
C GLU A 144 15.17 10.03 36.21
N ASN A 145 14.52 10.63 37.20
CA ASN A 145 14.62 10.21 38.60
C ASN A 145 13.65 9.08 38.97
N LYS A 146 14.16 7.83 38.98
CA LYS A 146 13.41 6.63 39.35
C LYS A 146 13.04 6.54 40.84
N ALA A 147 13.56 7.41 41.70
CA ALA A 147 13.20 7.43 43.12
C ALA A 147 11.81 8.05 43.37
N VAL A 148 11.30 8.86 42.43
CA VAL A 148 9.96 9.43 42.52
C VAL A 148 8.93 8.32 42.26
N PRO A 149 7.92 8.11 43.13
CA PRO A 149 6.90 7.09 42.93
C PRO A 149 6.19 7.23 41.59
N TRP A 150 5.89 6.09 40.96
CA TRP A 150 5.26 6.07 39.63
C TRP A 150 3.96 6.88 39.56
N GLY A 151 3.07 6.75 40.57
CA GLY A 151 1.82 7.52 40.60
C GLY A 151 2.05 9.03 40.56
N THR A 152 3.08 9.53 41.25
CA THR A 152 3.48 10.93 41.24
C THR A 152 4.04 11.35 39.88
N ARG A 153 4.87 10.50 39.26
CA ARG A 153 5.40 10.73 37.90
C ARG A 153 4.29 10.83 36.86
N VAL A 154 3.24 10.00 36.96
CA VAL A 154 2.07 10.06 36.07
C VAL A 154 1.30 11.37 36.22
N GLU A 155 1.11 11.87 37.44
CA GLU A 155 0.45 13.17 37.66
C GLU A 155 1.27 14.34 37.09
N VAL A 156 2.60 14.28 37.20
CA VAL A 156 3.51 15.23 36.55
C VAL A 156 3.38 15.15 35.02
N ALA A 157 3.36 13.94 34.44
CA ALA A 157 3.19 13.74 33.00
C ALA A 157 1.87 14.34 32.49
N LYS A 158 0.75 14.11 33.18
CA LYS A 158 -0.56 14.70 32.86
C LYS A 158 -0.54 16.22 32.93
N TRP A 159 0.09 16.77 33.98
CA TRP A 159 0.20 18.22 34.13
C TRP A 159 0.97 18.85 32.97
N PHE A 160 2.12 18.27 32.58
CA PHE A 160 2.92 18.78 31.47
C PHE A 160 2.25 18.58 30.11
N ASN A 161 1.53 17.47 29.90
CA ASN A 161 0.68 17.30 28.72
C ASN A 161 -0.32 18.47 28.62
N GLY A 162 -1.11 18.73 29.67
CA GLY A 162 -2.05 19.86 29.70
C GLY A 162 -1.38 21.22 29.50
N TYR A 163 -0.23 21.45 30.14
CA TYR A 163 0.55 22.68 29.99
C TYR A 163 0.95 22.94 28.52
N PHE A 164 1.45 21.92 27.82
CA PHE A 164 1.84 22.06 26.41
C PHE A 164 0.62 22.18 25.49
N MET A 165 -0.47 21.46 25.79
CA MET A 165 -1.75 21.60 25.07
C MET A 165 -2.28 23.05 25.13
N GLU A 166 -2.28 23.69 26.31
CA GLU A 166 -2.70 25.08 26.48
C GLU A 166 -1.83 26.08 25.72
N LYS A 167 -0.57 25.74 25.47
CA LYS A 167 0.39 26.55 24.70
C LYS A 167 0.34 26.28 23.20
N GLY A 168 -0.45 25.31 22.75
CA GLY A 168 -0.50 24.88 21.34
C GLY A 168 0.73 24.09 20.88
N ASP A 169 1.53 23.58 21.82
CA ASP A 169 2.74 22.79 21.55
C ASP A 169 2.39 21.29 21.59
N TYR A 170 1.60 20.86 20.60
CA TYR A 170 0.99 19.53 20.56
C TYR A 170 2.01 18.39 20.45
N GLU A 171 3.12 18.62 19.73
CA GLU A 171 4.23 17.65 19.62
C GLU A 171 4.79 17.33 21.01
N ARG A 172 5.20 18.37 21.77
CA ARG A 172 5.73 18.17 23.13
C ARG A 172 4.70 17.61 24.08
N ALA A 173 3.42 17.98 23.93
CA ALA A 173 2.35 17.42 24.75
C ALA A 173 2.28 15.89 24.64
N LEU A 174 2.47 15.33 23.44
CA LEU A 174 2.50 13.89 23.20
C LEU A 174 3.85 13.27 23.59
N ASP A 175 4.97 13.94 23.29
CA ASP A 175 6.32 13.46 23.65
C ASP A 175 6.50 13.26 25.15
N VAL A 176 5.92 14.14 25.98
CA VAL A 176 5.96 13.98 27.45
C VAL A 176 5.31 12.66 27.85
N LEU A 177 4.15 12.33 27.29
CA LEU A 177 3.45 11.09 27.61
C LEU A 177 4.24 9.86 27.15
N ASP A 178 4.78 9.88 25.92
CA ASP A 178 5.65 8.82 25.39
C ASP A 178 6.91 8.61 26.26
N GLY A 179 7.55 9.71 26.66
CA GLY A 179 8.75 9.68 27.51
C GLY A 179 8.50 9.01 28.85
N PHE A 180 7.41 9.37 29.54
CA PHE A 180 7.05 8.73 30.82
C PHE A 180 6.61 7.29 30.63
N TYR A 181 5.85 6.99 29.58
CA TYR A 181 5.38 5.65 29.26
C TYR A 181 6.51 4.65 29.04
N LYS A 182 7.59 5.06 28.37
CA LYS A 182 8.84 4.28 28.22
C LYS A 182 9.51 3.92 29.55
N GLN A 183 9.23 4.68 30.62
CA GLN A 183 9.78 4.48 31.96
C GLN A 183 8.79 3.79 32.92
N ALA A 184 7.65 3.30 32.41
CA ALA A 184 6.66 2.58 33.21
C ALA A 184 7.27 1.30 33.80
N PRO A 185 7.06 1.02 35.11
CA PRO A 185 7.73 -0.09 35.80
C PRO A 185 7.18 -1.47 35.40
N ASP A 186 5.91 -1.53 34.98
CA ASP A 186 5.22 -2.78 34.67
C ASP A 186 4.09 -2.55 33.65
N ARG A 187 3.49 -3.65 33.18
CA ARG A 187 2.38 -3.62 32.23
C ARG A 187 1.16 -2.88 32.79
N ALA A 188 0.81 -3.07 34.06
CA ALA A 188 -0.37 -2.42 34.66
C ALA A 188 -0.24 -0.89 34.67
N SER A 189 0.98 -0.39 34.86
CA SER A 189 1.34 1.01 34.80
C SER A 189 1.19 1.60 33.39
N ARG A 190 1.61 0.86 32.36
CA ARG A 190 1.37 1.22 30.94
C ARG A 190 -0.13 1.28 30.65
N MET A 191 -0.88 0.24 31.03
CA MET A 191 -2.34 0.18 30.84
C MET A 191 -3.05 1.37 31.50
N GLY A 192 -2.65 1.75 32.72
CA GLY A 192 -3.24 2.88 33.43
C GLY A 192 -3.03 4.22 32.70
N MET A 193 -1.88 4.43 32.05
CA MET A 193 -1.65 5.62 31.22
C MET A 193 -2.48 5.59 29.93
N GLU A 194 -2.56 4.44 29.28
CA GLU A 194 -3.35 4.24 28.05
C GLU A 194 -4.83 4.53 28.28
N GLN A 195 -5.42 3.93 29.31
CA GLN A 195 -6.83 4.12 29.64
C GLN A 195 -7.14 5.57 30.00
N ALA A 196 -6.28 6.23 30.78
CA ALA A 196 -6.46 7.62 31.14
C ALA A 196 -6.41 8.55 29.92
N PHE A 197 -5.46 8.32 29.01
CA PHE A 197 -5.34 9.11 27.79
C PHE A 197 -6.47 8.83 26.80
N LEU A 198 -6.89 7.57 26.65
CA LEU A 198 -8.01 7.19 25.79
C LEU A 198 -9.33 7.82 26.25
N GLN A 199 -9.57 7.84 27.56
CA GLN A 199 -10.73 8.54 28.13
C GLN A 199 -10.68 10.04 27.85
N GLN A 200 -9.50 10.67 27.98
CA GLN A 200 -9.33 12.09 27.70
C GLN A 200 -9.59 12.41 26.22
N ILE A 201 -8.93 11.69 25.31
CA ILE A 201 -9.02 11.98 23.88
C ILE A 201 -10.41 11.72 23.29
N SER A 202 -11.17 10.76 23.84
CA SER A 202 -12.58 10.54 23.45
C SER A 202 -13.50 11.73 23.78
N LEU A 203 -13.10 12.58 24.74
CA LEU A 203 -13.86 13.76 25.15
C LEU A 203 -13.39 15.03 24.43
N ASP A 204 -12.24 14.98 23.76
CA ASP A 204 -11.68 16.11 23.03
C ASP A 204 -12.52 16.45 21.78
N SER A 205 -12.54 17.72 21.39
CA SER A 205 -13.23 18.16 20.16
C SER A 205 -12.54 17.65 18.89
N ASP A 206 -13.27 17.54 17.78
CA ASP A 206 -12.72 17.07 16.49
C ASP A 206 -11.51 17.88 16.04
N LYS A 207 -11.53 19.19 16.32
CA LYS A 207 -10.42 20.09 16.03
C LYS A 207 -9.15 19.69 16.78
N ILE A 208 -9.27 19.33 18.05
CA ILE A 208 -8.12 18.94 18.87
C ILE A 208 -7.56 17.61 18.37
N VAL A 209 -8.41 16.60 18.17
CA VAL A 209 -7.96 15.28 17.66
C VAL A 209 -7.31 15.41 16.29
N THR A 210 -7.87 16.23 15.40
CA THR A 210 -7.25 16.49 14.09
C THR A 210 -5.87 17.13 14.23
N THR A 211 -5.72 18.10 15.13
CA THR A 211 -4.44 18.80 15.37
C THR A 211 -3.39 17.87 16.00
N LEU A 212 -3.81 17.00 16.93
CA LEU A 212 -2.94 15.97 17.51
C LEU A 212 -2.51 14.95 16.44
N ALA A 213 -3.42 14.57 15.55
CA ALA A 213 -3.14 13.62 14.48
C ALA A 213 -2.12 14.13 13.45
N GLU A 214 -1.93 15.45 13.31
CA GLU A 214 -0.86 16.03 12.48
C GLU A 214 0.54 15.70 13.02
N GLN A 215 0.66 15.34 14.30
CA GLN A 215 1.92 14.96 14.94
C GLN A 215 2.22 13.46 14.80
N VAL A 216 1.30 12.68 14.21
CA VAL A 216 1.47 11.25 14.00
C VAL A 216 2.23 11.02 12.71
N THR A 217 3.36 10.33 12.80
CA THR A 217 4.28 10.01 11.71
C THR A 217 4.45 8.50 11.59
N ALA A 218 4.99 8.02 10.47
CA ALA A 218 5.27 6.59 10.28
C ALA A 218 6.21 6.00 11.36
N GLU A 219 7.08 6.83 11.96
CA GLU A 219 8.04 6.41 12.98
C GLU A 219 7.43 6.27 14.38
N ASN A 220 6.34 6.99 14.66
CA ASN A 220 5.71 7.02 15.98
C ASN A 220 4.30 6.39 16.02
N LEU A 221 3.68 6.11 14.87
CA LEU A 221 2.32 5.62 14.72
C LEU A 221 1.98 4.44 15.65
N TRP A 222 2.91 3.52 15.86
CA TRP A 222 2.66 2.28 16.58
C TRP A 222 2.79 2.41 18.10
N ARG A 223 3.35 3.51 18.62
CA ARG A 223 3.64 3.66 20.06
C ARG A 223 2.66 4.61 20.75
N PHE A 224 2.49 4.43 22.05
CA PHE A 224 1.76 5.38 22.89
C PHE A 224 2.47 6.76 22.91
N PRO A 225 1.74 7.89 22.91
CA PRO A 225 0.28 8.03 22.79
C PRO A 225 -0.23 8.11 21.34
N TYR A 226 0.65 8.17 20.35
CA TYR A 226 0.32 8.41 18.93
C TYR A 226 -0.61 7.34 18.35
N ALA A 227 -0.45 6.07 18.74
CA ALA A 227 -1.36 5.00 18.32
C ALA A 227 -2.81 5.28 18.73
N LEU A 228 -3.03 5.82 19.93
CA LEU A 228 -4.37 6.18 20.42
C LEU A 228 -4.91 7.43 19.73
N VAL A 229 -4.05 8.40 19.41
CA VAL A 229 -4.43 9.57 18.59
C VAL A 229 -4.86 9.15 17.19
N GLY A 230 -4.07 8.30 16.53
CA GLY A 230 -4.37 7.75 15.22
C GLY A 230 -5.69 6.96 15.26
N PHE A 231 -5.88 6.11 16.25
CA PHE A 231 -7.10 5.32 16.40
C PHE A 231 -8.34 6.20 16.57
N GLU A 232 -8.31 7.17 17.49
CA GLU A 232 -9.43 8.07 17.75
C GLU A 232 -9.79 8.92 16.52
N LYS A 233 -8.79 9.34 15.73
CA LYS A 233 -9.03 10.03 14.46
C LYS A 233 -9.84 9.15 13.50
N GLU A 234 -9.44 7.89 13.33
CA GLU A 234 -10.12 6.96 12.42
C GLU A 234 -11.52 6.58 12.93
N VAL A 235 -11.73 6.51 14.26
CA VAL A 235 -13.08 6.35 14.86
C VAL A 235 -14.00 7.50 14.45
N ARG A 236 -13.49 8.74 14.44
CA ARG A 236 -14.28 9.91 14.00
C ARG A 236 -14.57 9.89 12.50
N LEU A 237 -13.60 9.48 11.68
CA LEU A 237 -13.80 9.30 10.24
C LEU A 237 -14.80 8.19 9.92
N ALA A 238 -14.88 7.14 10.74
CA ALA A 238 -15.85 6.05 10.58
C ALA A 238 -17.31 6.50 10.64
N SER A 239 -17.60 7.68 11.22
CA SER A 239 -18.96 8.26 11.22
C SER A 239 -19.45 8.61 9.80
N ASP A 240 -18.54 8.78 8.84
CA ASP A 240 -18.86 8.93 7.42
C ASP A 240 -18.86 7.55 6.73
N LYS A 241 -20.05 7.13 6.26
CA LYS A 241 -20.23 5.86 5.56
C LYS A 241 -19.35 5.70 4.32
N GLU A 242 -19.00 6.80 3.65
CA GLU A 242 -18.11 6.75 2.48
C GLU A 242 -16.66 6.49 2.89
N GLN A 243 -16.28 6.89 4.11
CA GLN A 243 -14.92 6.76 4.63
C GLN A 243 -14.72 5.49 5.47
N TRP A 244 -15.81 4.83 5.88
CA TRP A 244 -15.79 3.61 6.69
C TRP A 244 -14.79 2.55 6.19
N SER A 245 -14.73 2.27 4.89
CA SER A 245 -13.81 1.23 4.37
C SER A 245 -12.32 1.59 4.54
N ALA A 246 -11.97 2.87 4.43
CA ALA A 246 -10.61 3.33 4.68
C ALA A 246 -10.32 3.35 6.19
N ALA A 247 -11.23 3.92 6.98
CA ALA A 247 -11.13 3.99 8.43
C ALA A 247 -11.01 2.60 9.07
N TRP A 248 -11.86 1.65 8.66
CA TRP A 248 -11.84 0.27 9.17
C TRP A 248 -10.49 -0.42 8.96
N ARG A 249 -9.84 -0.23 7.80
CA ARG A 249 -8.51 -0.82 7.55
C ARG A 249 -7.47 -0.25 8.51
N ASN A 250 -7.48 1.05 8.75
CA ASN A 250 -6.56 1.72 9.66
C ASN A 250 -6.83 1.31 11.11
N LEU A 251 -8.10 1.28 11.53
CA LEU A 251 -8.53 0.81 12.85
C LEU A 251 -8.07 -0.63 13.09
N ARG A 252 -8.34 -1.54 12.16
CA ARG A 252 -7.90 -2.95 12.24
C ARG A 252 -6.39 -3.07 12.33
N ASN A 253 -5.65 -2.29 11.54
CA ASN A 253 -4.19 -2.31 11.53
C ASN A 253 -3.62 -1.81 12.87
N LEU A 254 -4.16 -0.73 13.42
CA LEU A 254 -3.77 -0.20 14.73
C LEU A 254 -4.12 -1.17 15.86
N SER A 255 -5.31 -1.77 15.87
CA SER A 255 -5.71 -2.77 16.85
C SER A 255 -4.80 -4.01 16.83
N ALA A 256 -4.29 -4.40 15.66
CA ALA A 256 -3.44 -5.59 15.52
C ALA A 256 -1.95 -5.35 15.85
N ASN A 257 -1.43 -4.16 15.54
CA ASN A 257 0.02 -3.93 15.49
C ASN A 257 0.54 -2.85 16.46
N ALA A 258 -0.32 -2.12 17.18
CA ALA A 258 0.14 -1.10 18.12
C ALA A 258 0.89 -1.71 19.33
N ASP A 259 1.99 -1.09 19.74
CA ASP A 259 2.75 -1.39 20.96
C ASP A 259 2.06 -0.75 22.17
N LEU A 260 0.91 -1.30 22.54
CA LEU A 260 0.12 -0.93 23.70
C LEU A 260 -0.01 -2.11 24.67
N ALA A 261 -0.17 -1.81 25.95
CA ALA A 261 -0.35 -2.83 26.98
C ALA A 261 -1.80 -3.33 27.07
N ASP A 262 -2.78 -2.47 26.75
CA ASP A 262 -4.21 -2.73 26.73
C ASP A 262 -4.81 -2.49 25.33
N ILE A 263 -4.94 -3.56 24.55
CA ILE A 263 -5.51 -3.53 23.20
C ILE A 263 -7.05 -3.69 23.21
N ALA A 264 -7.60 -4.26 24.28
CA ALA A 264 -9.02 -4.62 24.35
C ALA A 264 -10.00 -3.45 24.09
N PRO A 265 -9.75 -2.21 24.55
CA PRO A 265 -10.61 -1.08 24.23
C PRO A 265 -10.69 -0.77 22.73
N LEU A 266 -9.59 -0.94 21.98
CA LEU A 266 -9.54 -0.70 20.54
C LEU A 266 -10.29 -1.80 19.78
N GLU A 267 -10.10 -3.06 20.17
CA GLU A 267 -10.83 -4.19 19.61
C GLU A 267 -12.35 -4.07 19.85
N ASN A 268 -12.75 -3.75 21.07
CA ASN A 268 -14.16 -3.55 21.41
C ASN A 268 -14.76 -2.39 20.60
N LYS A 269 -14.03 -1.27 20.46
CA LYS A 269 -14.54 -0.13 19.69
C LYS A 269 -14.64 -0.44 18.20
N LEU A 270 -13.69 -1.18 17.65
CA LEU A 270 -13.76 -1.66 16.27
C LEU A 270 -14.97 -2.59 16.08
N ALA A 271 -15.21 -3.53 16.99
CA ALA A 271 -16.35 -4.44 16.93
C ALA A 271 -17.70 -3.70 16.98
N GLU A 272 -17.83 -2.66 17.82
CA GLU A 272 -19.02 -1.79 17.83
C GLU A 272 -19.26 -1.13 16.47
N LEU A 273 -18.21 -0.59 15.85
CA LEU A 273 -18.30 0.05 14.53
C LEU A 273 -18.59 -0.98 13.42
N GLU A 274 -18.03 -2.19 13.51
CA GLU A 274 -18.34 -3.29 12.60
C GLU A 274 -19.81 -3.74 12.72
N GLU A 275 -20.38 -3.74 13.91
CA GLU A 275 -21.81 -4.03 14.12
C GLU A 275 -22.71 -2.91 13.55
N GLU A 276 -22.29 -1.65 13.69
CA GLU A 276 -23.05 -0.49 13.22
C GLU A 276 -23.00 -0.31 11.69
N TYR A 277 -21.80 -0.41 11.10
CA TYR A 277 -21.55 -0.10 9.68
C TYR A 277 -21.39 -1.36 8.81
N GLY A 278 -21.31 -2.54 9.41
CA GLY A 278 -21.00 -3.80 8.73
C GLY A 278 -19.52 -3.90 8.36
N LEU A 279 -19.04 -5.10 8.03
CA LEU A 279 -17.68 -5.25 7.50
C LEU A 279 -17.58 -4.59 6.12
N PRO A 280 -16.57 -3.73 5.86
CA PRO A 280 -16.41 -3.12 4.56
C PRO A 280 -16.08 -4.19 3.52
N ARG A 281 -17.02 -4.43 2.60
CA ARG A 281 -16.82 -5.35 1.49
C ARG A 281 -16.07 -4.64 0.38
N ILE A 282 -14.99 -5.26 -0.12
CA ILE A 282 -14.39 -4.83 -1.37
C ILE A 282 -15.33 -5.27 -2.49
N GLY A 283 -16.10 -4.33 -3.03
CA GLY A 283 -16.94 -4.62 -4.19
C GLY A 283 -16.08 -4.69 -5.44
N LEU A 284 -16.09 -5.85 -6.11
CA LEU A 284 -15.39 -6.08 -7.36
C LEU A 284 -16.37 -6.56 -8.43
N ALA A 285 -16.27 -5.99 -9.63
CA ALA A 285 -16.96 -6.53 -10.81
C ALA A 285 -16.00 -7.26 -11.74
N LEU A 286 -16.41 -8.41 -12.28
CA LEU A 286 -15.73 -9.11 -13.37
C LEU A 286 -16.57 -9.03 -14.64
N ALA A 287 -16.10 -8.28 -15.63
CA ALA A 287 -16.72 -8.17 -16.93
C ALA A 287 -16.17 -9.26 -17.87
N LEU A 288 -16.86 -10.40 -17.95
CA LEU A 288 -16.37 -11.59 -18.67
C LEU A 288 -17.37 -12.09 -19.71
N PRO A 289 -16.92 -12.66 -20.84
CA PRO A 289 -17.79 -13.38 -21.76
C PRO A 289 -18.05 -14.79 -21.20
N ILE A 290 -19.17 -14.97 -20.50
CA ILE A 290 -19.52 -16.26 -19.85
C ILE A 290 -20.43 -17.11 -20.74
N THR A 291 -21.01 -16.52 -21.77
CA THR A 291 -21.72 -17.23 -22.85
C THR A 291 -21.01 -17.00 -24.20
N GLY A 292 -21.50 -17.64 -25.26
CA GLY A 292 -20.97 -17.46 -26.61
C GLY A 292 -19.61 -18.14 -26.85
N PRO A 293 -18.90 -17.75 -27.94
CA PRO A 293 -17.68 -18.44 -28.39
C PRO A 293 -16.52 -18.42 -27.38
N TYR A 294 -16.49 -17.43 -26.49
CA TYR A 294 -15.43 -17.24 -25.49
C TYR A 294 -15.81 -17.69 -24.08
N ALA A 295 -16.98 -18.32 -23.90
CA ALA A 295 -17.49 -18.80 -22.60
C ALA A 295 -16.47 -19.64 -21.82
N LYS A 296 -15.78 -20.55 -22.51
CA LYS A 296 -14.76 -21.42 -21.88
C LYS A 296 -13.61 -20.63 -21.26
N VAL A 297 -13.25 -19.49 -21.84
CA VAL A 297 -12.21 -18.60 -21.29
C VAL A 297 -12.75 -17.86 -20.07
N GLY A 298 -13.94 -17.25 -20.18
CA GLY A 298 -14.57 -16.53 -19.06
C GLY A 298 -14.79 -17.42 -17.83
N VAL A 299 -15.24 -18.67 -18.03
CA VAL A 299 -15.44 -19.65 -16.94
C VAL A 299 -14.12 -20.04 -16.27
N LYS A 300 -13.01 -20.13 -17.00
CA LYS A 300 -11.69 -20.42 -16.41
C LYS A 300 -11.19 -19.28 -15.53
N ILE A 301 -11.34 -18.04 -16.00
CA ILE A 301 -11.02 -16.84 -15.21
C ILE A 301 -11.88 -16.80 -13.95
N LEU A 302 -13.19 -17.00 -14.08
CA LEU A 302 -14.10 -17.01 -12.93
C LEU A 302 -13.72 -18.10 -11.91
N ARG A 303 -13.26 -19.27 -12.37
CA ARG A 303 -12.80 -20.34 -11.49
C ARG A 303 -11.58 -19.94 -10.67
N GLY A 304 -10.58 -19.34 -11.33
CA GLY A 304 -9.39 -18.82 -10.64
C GLY A 304 -9.74 -17.72 -9.63
N ALA A 305 -10.61 -16.80 -10.03
CA ALA A 305 -11.12 -15.75 -9.16
C ALA A 305 -11.87 -16.35 -7.95
N GLY A 306 -12.75 -17.33 -8.14
CA GLY A 306 -13.45 -17.98 -7.02
C GLY A 306 -12.51 -18.65 -6.01
N LEU A 307 -11.45 -19.31 -6.48
CA LEU A 307 -10.43 -19.89 -5.59
C LEU A 307 -9.70 -18.80 -4.78
N ALA A 308 -9.32 -17.69 -5.41
CA ALA A 308 -8.70 -16.57 -4.72
C ALA A 308 -9.65 -15.92 -3.70
N GLN A 309 -10.94 -15.81 -4.02
CA GLN A 309 -11.94 -15.21 -3.13
C GLN A 309 -12.04 -16.00 -1.83
N TRP A 310 -12.07 -17.33 -1.94
CA TRP A 310 -12.11 -18.22 -0.79
C TRP A 310 -10.86 -18.10 0.08
N ARG A 311 -9.65 -18.04 -0.51
CA ARG A 311 -8.40 -17.87 0.25
C ARG A 311 -8.35 -16.53 0.97
N LEU A 312 -8.72 -15.45 0.29
CA LEU A 312 -8.76 -14.10 0.88
C LEU A 312 -9.75 -14.03 2.06
N ALA A 313 -10.90 -14.71 1.94
CA ALA A 313 -11.85 -14.79 3.05
C ALA A 313 -11.26 -15.49 4.29
N GLN A 314 -10.41 -16.51 4.13
CA GLN A 314 -9.69 -17.15 5.24
C GLN A 314 -8.66 -16.22 5.89
N GLU A 315 -8.11 -15.28 5.14
CA GLU A 315 -7.21 -14.23 5.62
C GLU A 315 -7.98 -13.00 6.19
N GLY A 316 -9.32 -13.10 6.25
CA GLY A 316 -10.20 -12.05 6.77
C GLY A 316 -10.40 -10.88 5.81
N ILE A 317 -10.24 -11.10 4.50
CA ILE A 317 -10.54 -10.14 3.43
C ILE A 317 -11.80 -10.61 2.69
N ASP A 318 -12.94 -9.96 2.96
CA ASP A 318 -14.21 -10.27 2.29
C ASP A 318 -14.39 -9.46 1.00
N ILE A 319 -14.42 -10.16 -0.13
CA ILE A 319 -14.63 -9.56 -1.46
C ILE A 319 -16.04 -9.92 -1.94
N ASP A 320 -16.87 -8.90 -2.15
CA ASP A 320 -18.16 -9.05 -2.84
C ASP A 320 -17.91 -9.00 -4.35
N MET A 321 -17.86 -10.18 -4.97
CA MET A 321 -17.60 -10.32 -6.40
C MET A 321 -18.91 -10.41 -7.20
N ARG A 322 -19.10 -9.51 -8.17
CA ARG A 322 -20.20 -9.57 -9.15
C ARG A 322 -19.68 -9.85 -10.54
N VAL A 323 -20.39 -10.72 -11.26
CA VAL A 323 -20.00 -11.14 -12.59
C VAL A 323 -20.96 -10.57 -13.62
N ILE A 324 -20.43 -9.79 -14.56
CA ILE A 324 -21.19 -9.16 -15.64
C ILE A 324 -20.86 -9.86 -16.95
N ASN A 325 -21.86 -10.50 -17.56
CA ASN A 325 -21.70 -11.19 -18.84
C ASN A 325 -21.67 -10.18 -20.00
N THR A 326 -20.50 -10.00 -20.62
CA THR A 326 -20.27 -9.03 -21.69
C THR A 326 -20.90 -9.39 -23.04
N GLU A 327 -21.40 -10.61 -23.19
CA GLU A 327 -22.06 -11.08 -24.42
C GLU A 327 -23.58 -10.77 -24.44
N VAL A 328 -24.14 -10.28 -23.33
CA VAL A 328 -25.55 -9.88 -23.23
C VAL A 328 -25.69 -8.39 -23.54
N THR A 329 -26.70 -8.03 -24.34
CA THR A 329 -27.01 -6.62 -24.66
C THR A 329 -27.27 -5.79 -23.39
N GLY A 330 -26.74 -4.57 -23.33
CA GLY A 330 -26.90 -3.67 -22.18
C GLY A 330 -26.12 -4.09 -20.93
N TRP A 331 -25.07 -4.90 -21.06
CA TRP A 331 -24.19 -5.26 -19.94
C TRP A 331 -23.45 -4.06 -19.35
N ASP A 332 -23.11 -3.08 -20.18
CA ASP A 332 -22.46 -1.82 -19.83
C ASP A 332 -23.35 -0.99 -18.89
N LYS A 333 -24.65 -0.89 -19.18
CA LYS A 333 -25.63 -0.25 -18.29
C LYS A 333 -25.79 -0.97 -16.97
N ARG A 334 -25.89 -2.31 -16.99
CA ARG A 334 -25.96 -3.12 -15.77
C ARG A 334 -24.71 -3.00 -14.90
N LEU A 335 -23.55 -2.82 -15.52
CA LEU A 335 -22.30 -2.54 -14.81
C LEU A 335 -22.31 -1.13 -14.20
N ALA A 336 -22.84 -0.13 -14.92
CA ALA A 336 -23.00 1.22 -14.41
C ALA A 336 -23.96 1.27 -13.20
N GLU A 337 -25.07 0.53 -13.26
CA GLU A 337 -26.10 0.44 -12.22
C GLU A 337 -25.67 -0.31 -10.96
N LEU A 338 -24.49 -0.96 -10.93
CA LEU A 338 -23.99 -1.57 -9.71
C LEU A 338 -23.82 -0.51 -8.61
N PRO A 339 -23.98 -0.87 -7.32
CA PRO A 339 -23.65 0.03 -6.22
C PRO A 339 -22.24 0.63 -6.32
N GLY A 340 -22.04 1.83 -5.77
CA GLY A 340 -20.76 2.55 -5.82
C GLY A 340 -19.59 1.79 -5.19
N HIS A 341 -19.84 0.91 -4.21
CA HIS A 341 -18.81 0.09 -3.58
C HIS A 341 -18.18 -0.95 -4.53
N TYR A 342 -18.81 -1.28 -5.68
CA TYR A 342 -18.20 -2.09 -6.76
C TYR A 342 -17.18 -1.28 -7.56
N SER A 343 -16.17 -0.78 -6.88
CA SER A 343 -15.34 0.33 -7.33
C SER A 343 -14.19 -0.10 -8.26
N VAL A 344 -13.87 -1.40 -8.31
CA VAL A 344 -12.85 -2.00 -9.18
C VAL A 344 -13.50 -2.97 -10.17
N VAL A 345 -13.02 -2.97 -11.42
CA VAL A 345 -13.52 -3.86 -12.48
C VAL A 345 -12.37 -4.61 -13.15
N GLY A 346 -12.46 -5.94 -13.18
CA GLY A 346 -11.59 -6.82 -13.97
C GLY A 346 -12.19 -7.13 -15.33
N GLY A 347 -11.39 -7.00 -16.39
CA GLY A 347 -11.83 -7.16 -17.77
C GLY A 347 -12.28 -5.83 -18.41
N PRO A 348 -12.88 -5.87 -19.62
CA PRO A 348 -13.27 -7.06 -20.36
C PRO A 348 -12.11 -7.71 -21.14
N LEU A 349 -12.41 -8.82 -21.84
CA LEU A 349 -11.45 -9.56 -22.69
C LEU A 349 -11.45 -9.13 -24.16
N ARG A 350 -12.45 -8.34 -24.58
CA ARG A 350 -12.66 -7.99 -26.00
C ARG A 350 -12.59 -6.48 -26.19
N VAL A 351 -11.82 -6.04 -27.18
CA VAL A 351 -11.68 -4.62 -27.53
C VAL A 351 -13.04 -3.96 -27.78
N ASN A 352 -13.94 -4.63 -28.50
CA ASN A 352 -15.28 -4.09 -28.76
C ASN A 352 -16.15 -3.97 -27.49
N ALA A 353 -15.92 -4.83 -26.49
CA ALA A 353 -16.61 -4.69 -25.21
C ALA A 353 -16.03 -3.50 -24.44
N PHE A 354 -14.71 -3.37 -24.38
CA PHE A 354 -14.07 -2.24 -23.72
C PHE A 354 -14.46 -0.89 -24.33
N LYS A 355 -14.51 -0.80 -25.66
CA LYS A 355 -14.99 0.38 -26.42
C LYS A 355 -16.37 0.88 -25.97
N LYS A 356 -17.30 -0.03 -25.68
CA LYS A 356 -18.65 0.33 -25.22
C LYS A 356 -18.66 1.09 -23.89
N LEU A 357 -17.61 1.00 -23.07
CA LEU A 357 -17.56 1.67 -21.78
C LEU A 357 -17.31 3.18 -21.88
N TYR A 358 -16.77 3.64 -23.01
CA TYR A 358 -16.36 5.03 -23.20
C TYR A 358 -16.91 5.69 -24.48
N GLU A 359 -17.33 4.93 -25.49
CA GLU A 359 -17.86 5.50 -26.74
C GLU A 359 -19.33 5.96 -26.64
N SER A 360 -20.06 5.51 -25.63
CA SER A 360 -21.51 5.75 -25.50
C SER A 360 -21.89 7.00 -24.68
N ALA A 361 -20.92 7.71 -24.09
CA ALA A 361 -21.15 8.86 -23.21
C ALA A 361 -20.02 9.90 -23.35
N ALA A 362 -20.31 11.15 -22.99
CA ALA A 362 -19.29 12.21 -22.93
C ALA A 362 -18.29 11.94 -21.78
N PRO A 363 -17.02 12.41 -21.88
CA PRO A 363 -16.06 12.31 -20.78
C PRO A 363 -16.62 12.92 -19.48
N GLY A 364 -16.50 12.19 -18.38
CA GLY A 364 -17.09 12.51 -17.06
C GLY A 364 -18.36 11.71 -16.74
N ASP A 365 -19.07 11.22 -17.75
CA ASP A 365 -20.30 10.42 -17.60
C ASP A 365 -20.12 8.97 -18.08
N ARG A 366 -18.89 8.57 -18.45
CA ARG A 366 -18.60 7.24 -18.96
C ARG A 366 -18.60 6.23 -17.82
N VAL A 367 -18.97 4.99 -18.11
CA VAL A 367 -18.85 3.90 -17.12
C VAL A 367 -17.39 3.74 -16.68
N LEU A 368 -16.46 4.00 -17.60
CA LEU A 368 -15.02 4.04 -17.35
C LEU A 368 -14.63 5.06 -16.28
N ASP A 369 -15.32 6.20 -16.19
CA ASP A 369 -14.97 7.30 -15.26
C ASP A 369 -15.51 7.05 -13.83
N GLN A 370 -16.37 6.05 -13.64
CA GLN A 370 -17.03 5.75 -12.38
C GLN A 370 -16.32 4.67 -11.55
N ARG A 371 -15.49 3.84 -12.19
CA ARG A 371 -14.85 2.66 -11.56
C ARG A 371 -13.45 2.47 -12.13
N ALA A 372 -12.51 1.96 -11.34
CA ALA A 372 -11.16 1.69 -11.82
C ALA A 372 -11.14 0.39 -12.65
N PHE A 373 -10.75 0.46 -13.92
CA PHE A 373 -10.73 -0.69 -14.83
C PHE A 373 -9.34 -1.30 -14.99
N PHE A 374 -9.23 -2.60 -14.72
CA PHE A 374 -8.07 -3.43 -15.00
C PHE A 374 -8.42 -4.42 -16.11
N THR A 375 -8.10 -4.03 -17.34
CA THR A 375 -8.55 -4.75 -18.53
C THR A 375 -7.74 -6.02 -18.79
N PHE A 376 -8.41 -7.03 -19.35
CA PHE A 376 -7.77 -8.27 -19.80
C PHE A 376 -7.44 -8.19 -21.30
N LEU A 377 -6.83 -7.08 -21.70
CA LEU A 377 -6.52 -6.72 -23.08
C LEU A 377 -5.03 -6.43 -23.25
N ALA A 378 -4.46 -6.81 -24.39
CA ALA A 378 -3.06 -6.49 -24.72
C ALA A 378 -2.81 -5.00 -25.06
N THR A 379 -3.86 -4.18 -25.16
CA THR A 379 -3.81 -2.75 -25.46
C THR A 379 -5.15 -2.09 -25.14
N LEU A 380 -5.12 -0.82 -24.71
CA LEU A 380 -6.30 0.00 -24.46
C LEU A 380 -6.79 0.76 -25.71
N GLY A 381 -6.09 0.62 -26.85
CA GLY A 381 -6.43 1.35 -28.07
C GLY A 381 -5.98 2.81 -27.97
N ASP A 382 -6.95 3.73 -28.04
CA ASP A 382 -6.71 5.18 -28.08
C ASP A 382 -6.67 5.82 -26.67
N LEU A 383 -6.91 5.03 -25.61
CA LEU A 383 -6.89 5.49 -24.23
C LEU A 383 -5.48 5.38 -23.60
N GLU A 384 -5.22 6.24 -22.61
CA GLU A 384 -3.96 6.34 -21.90
C GLU A 384 -3.88 5.31 -20.75
N GLU A 385 -2.97 4.33 -20.87
CA GLU A 385 -2.71 3.34 -19.82
C GLU A 385 -2.11 4.02 -18.58
N GLY A 386 -2.63 3.69 -17.40
CA GLY A 386 -2.21 4.32 -16.15
C GLY A 386 -3.04 5.53 -15.72
N LYS A 387 -3.96 5.98 -16.59
CA LYS A 387 -4.80 7.16 -16.35
C LYS A 387 -6.27 6.91 -16.66
N ASP A 388 -6.61 6.46 -17.86
CA ASP A 388 -7.99 6.14 -18.23
C ASP A 388 -8.39 4.74 -17.74
N ALA A 389 -7.44 3.81 -17.81
CA ALA A 389 -7.57 2.44 -17.32
C ALA A 389 -6.18 1.80 -17.19
N TRP A 390 -6.15 0.63 -16.57
CA TRP A 390 -4.95 -0.18 -16.43
C TRP A 390 -5.10 -1.48 -17.20
N ARG A 391 -3.98 -2.02 -17.64
CA ARG A 391 -3.92 -3.38 -18.17
C ARG A 391 -3.57 -4.33 -17.03
N PHE A 392 -4.18 -5.51 -17.05
CA PHE A 392 -3.81 -6.67 -16.24
C PHE A 392 -3.70 -7.88 -17.19
N PHE A 393 -2.82 -7.77 -18.18
CA PHE A 393 -2.68 -8.73 -19.27
C PHE A 393 -1.38 -8.52 -20.02
N THR A 394 -0.85 -9.54 -20.70
CA THR A 394 0.37 -9.40 -21.53
C THR A 394 0.14 -8.47 -22.73
N SER A 395 1.02 -7.48 -22.94
CA SER A 395 1.02 -6.66 -24.15
C SER A 395 1.89 -7.26 -25.25
N ARG A 396 1.69 -6.75 -26.48
CA ARG A 396 2.58 -7.06 -27.62
C ARG A 396 4.02 -6.59 -27.37
N ASN A 397 4.18 -5.48 -26.64
CA ASN A 397 5.49 -4.93 -26.33
C ASN A 397 6.21 -5.82 -25.31
N ASP A 398 5.49 -6.41 -24.33
CA ASP A 398 6.05 -7.36 -23.37
C ASP A 398 6.62 -8.62 -24.07
N GLU A 399 5.88 -9.17 -25.04
CA GLU A 399 6.34 -10.30 -25.87
C GLU A 399 7.63 -9.98 -26.62
N VAL A 400 7.65 -8.87 -27.33
CA VAL A 400 8.79 -8.44 -28.14
C VAL A 400 9.99 -8.09 -27.26
N ARG A 401 9.78 -7.33 -26.18
CA ARG A 401 10.83 -6.91 -25.25
C ARG A 401 11.53 -8.11 -24.64
N SER A 402 10.77 -9.14 -24.23
CA SER A 402 11.33 -10.38 -23.68
C SER A 402 12.22 -11.10 -24.70
N LEU A 403 11.78 -11.18 -25.97
CA LEU A 403 12.56 -11.79 -27.06
C LEU A 403 13.83 -11.02 -27.41
N VAL A 404 13.74 -9.68 -27.48
CA VAL A 404 14.89 -8.83 -27.80
C VAL A 404 15.89 -8.83 -26.66
N LYS A 405 15.44 -8.76 -25.39
CA LYS A 405 16.31 -8.88 -24.21
C LYS A 405 17.12 -10.17 -24.25
N LEU A 406 16.48 -11.32 -24.51
CA LEU A 406 17.19 -12.59 -24.69
C LEU A 406 18.24 -12.49 -25.81
N ALA A 407 17.83 -12.07 -27.00
CA ALA A 407 18.72 -12.03 -28.16
C ALA A 407 19.93 -11.12 -27.92
N VAL A 408 19.71 -9.90 -27.43
CA VAL A 408 20.75 -8.87 -27.30
C VAL A 408 21.59 -9.05 -26.04
N ASN A 409 20.96 -9.27 -24.88
CA ASN A 409 21.65 -9.25 -23.59
C ASN A 409 22.23 -10.62 -23.24
N GLU A 410 21.49 -11.71 -23.49
CA GLU A 410 21.91 -13.05 -23.07
C GLU A 410 22.65 -13.80 -24.18
N LEU A 411 22.19 -13.70 -25.43
CA LEU A 411 22.82 -14.37 -26.58
C LEU A 411 23.87 -13.50 -27.29
N ASN A 412 23.99 -12.22 -26.93
CA ASN A 412 24.87 -11.24 -27.57
C ASN A 412 24.67 -11.11 -29.11
N ILE A 413 23.44 -11.28 -29.57
CA ILE A 413 23.00 -11.13 -30.96
C ILE A 413 22.34 -9.77 -31.12
N LYS A 414 23.13 -8.78 -31.58
CA LYS A 414 22.65 -7.40 -31.79
C LYS A 414 22.05 -7.16 -33.17
N ASP A 415 22.46 -7.93 -34.16
CA ASP A 415 21.96 -7.81 -35.53
C ASP A 415 20.82 -8.81 -35.76
N LEU A 416 19.64 -8.27 -36.03
CA LEU A 416 18.36 -8.98 -36.06
C LEU A 416 17.70 -8.79 -37.44
N ALA A 417 16.79 -9.69 -37.79
CA ALA A 417 15.93 -9.57 -38.96
C ALA A 417 14.46 -9.82 -38.64
N ILE A 418 13.58 -9.35 -39.52
CA ILE A 418 12.14 -9.52 -39.40
C ILE A 418 11.60 -10.18 -40.67
N PHE A 419 10.92 -11.31 -40.53
CA PHE A 419 10.30 -12.02 -41.64
C PHE A 419 8.83 -12.30 -41.35
N TYR A 420 7.94 -11.52 -41.96
CA TYR A 420 6.56 -11.39 -41.48
C TYR A 420 5.50 -11.67 -42.57
N PRO A 421 4.34 -12.23 -42.18
CA PRO A 421 3.24 -12.44 -43.12
C PRO A 421 2.57 -11.11 -43.48
N GLU A 422 2.07 -10.99 -44.70
CA GLU A 422 1.36 -9.79 -45.19
C GLU A 422 -0.07 -9.64 -44.62
N GLU A 423 -0.29 -10.12 -43.40
CA GLU A 423 -1.53 -10.01 -42.64
C GLU A 423 -1.45 -8.93 -41.55
N LYS A 424 -2.61 -8.48 -41.07
CA LYS A 424 -2.70 -7.41 -40.07
C LYS A 424 -1.87 -7.72 -38.82
N PHE A 425 -2.01 -8.93 -38.26
CA PHE A 425 -1.26 -9.35 -37.08
C PHE A 425 0.26 -9.31 -37.31
N GLY A 426 0.74 -9.94 -38.39
CA GLY A 426 2.16 -10.01 -38.72
C GLY A 426 2.79 -8.64 -38.94
N ARG A 427 2.09 -7.75 -39.65
CA ARG A 427 2.52 -6.35 -39.86
C ARG A 427 2.64 -5.60 -38.54
N THR A 428 1.62 -5.69 -37.68
CA THR A 428 1.62 -5.00 -36.39
C THR A 428 2.72 -5.50 -35.47
N MET A 429 2.95 -6.81 -35.40
CA MET A 429 4.04 -7.36 -34.57
C MET A 429 5.42 -7.06 -35.15
N ALA A 430 5.58 -7.05 -36.48
CA ALA A 430 6.81 -6.61 -37.14
C ALA A 430 7.15 -5.16 -36.80
N GLU A 431 6.15 -4.27 -36.84
CA GLU A 431 6.29 -2.87 -36.46
C GLU A 431 6.66 -2.71 -34.97
N THR A 432 5.99 -3.44 -34.07
CA THR A 432 6.35 -3.47 -32.65
C THR A 432 7.78 -3.95 -32.45
N PHE A 433 8.19 -5.04 -33.12
CA PHE A 433 9.55 -5.57 -33.04
C PHE A 433 10.59 -4.56 -33.52
N TYR A 434 10.33 -3.90 -34.64
CA TYR A 434 11.21 -2.86 -35.18
C TYR A 434 11.39 -1.71 -34.17
N ARG A 435 10.29 -1.22 -33.56
CA ARG A 435 10.32 -0.10 -32.61
C ARG A 435 11.02 -0.46 -31.29
N GLU A 436 10.72 -1.61 -30.72
CA GLU A 436 11.28 -2.03 -29.41
C GLU A 436 12.73 -2.52 -29.53
N ALA A 437 13.17 -2.97 -30.71
CA ALA A 437 14.53 -3.48 -30.89
C ALA A 437 15.61 -2.42 -30.64
N TYR A 438 15.43 -1.20 -31.15
CA TYR A 438 16.46 -0.15 -31.09
C TYR A 438 16.78 0.33 -29.66
N PRO A 439 15.78 0.68 -28.81
CA PRO A 439 16.04 1.06 -27.41
C PRO A 439 16.77 -0.02 -26.60
N LEU A 440 16.60 -1.29 -26.98
CA LEU A 440 17.23 -2.44 -26.34
C LEU A 440 18.58 -2.83 -26.97
N GLY A 441 19.13 -2.00 -27.87
CA GLY A 441 20.45 -2.22 -28.49
C GLY A 441 20.46 -3.17 -29.71
N GLY A 442 19.28 -3.59 -30.17
CA GLY A 442 19.11 -4.38 -31.40
C GLY A 442 19.13 -3.52 -32.66
N ARG A 443 19.62 -4.09 -33.76
CA ARG A 443 19.70 -3.46 -35.09
C ARG A 443 19.04 -4.35 -36.12
N ILE A 444 18.04 -3.82 -36.82
CA ILE A 444 17.37 -4.56 -37.90
C ILE A 444 18.21 -4.47 -39.18
N LYS A 445 18.82 -5.58 -39.60
CA LYS A 445 19.66 -5.69 -40.82
C LYS A 445 18.92 -6.25 -42.03
N GLY A 446 17.81 -6.95 -41.79
CA GLY A 446 16.97 -7.52 -42.83
C GLY A 446 15.49 -7.44 -42.46
N MET A 447 14.66 -7.05 -43.42
CA MET A 447 13.20 -7.07 -43.26
C MET A 447 12.56 -7.51 -44.56
N GLN A 448 11.74 -8.56 -44.51
CA GLN A 448 11.09 -9.09 -45.71
C GLN A 448 9.70 -9.65 -45.38
N SER A 449 8.71 -9.27 -46.19
CA SER A 449 7.36 -9.81 -46.11
C SER A 449 7.18 -11.07 -46.96
N TYR A 450 6.16 -11.87 -46.64
CA TYR A 450 5.69 -12.95 -47.51
C TYR A 450 4.16 -13.02 -47.60
N PRO A 451 3.62 -13.47 -48.74
CA PRO A 451 2.18 -13.64 -48.92
C PRO A 451 1.68 -14.88 -48.15
N SER A 452 0.83 -14.68 -47.14
CA SER A 452 0.39 -15.75 -46.22
C SER A 452 -0.35 -16.91 -46.91
N ARG A 453 -0.96 -16.66 -48.07
CA ARG A 453 -1.76 -17.66 -48.81
C ARG A 453 -1.01 -18.37 -49.94
N ASP A 454 0.21 -17.97 -50.26
CA ASP A 454 0.97 -18.49 -51.41
C ASP A 454 2.27 -19.14 -50.94
N LEU A 455 2.15 -20.38 -50.44
CA LEU A 455 3.25 -21.19 -49.89
C LEU A 455 4.43 -21.34 -50.87
N LYS A 456 4.17 -21.40 -52.18
CA LYS A 456 5.20 -21.58 -53.21
C LYS A 456 6.18 -20.40 -53.25
N LYS A 457 5.76 -19.21 -52.81
CA LYS A 457 6.62 -18.02 -52.77
C LYS A 457 7.46 -17.92 -51.50
N TRP A 458 7.17 -18.69 -50.45
CA TRP A 458 7.81 -18.52 -49.15
C TRP A 458 9.32 -18.77 -49.21
N GLY A 459 9.75 -19.90 -49.80
CA GLY A 459 11.17 -20.20 -49.99
C GLY A 459 11.92 -19.12 -50.78
N LYS A 460 11.31 -18.57 -51.84
CA LYS A 460 11.90 -17.45 -52.60
C LYS A 460 12.05 -16.18 -51.75
N ARG A 461 11.11 -15.90 -50.84
CA ARG A 461 11.18 -14.76 -49.92
C ARG A 461 12.25 -14.96 -48.85
N VAL A 462 12.42 -16.17 -48.34
CA VAL A 462 13.53 -16.51 -47.42
C VAL A 462 14.88 -16.32 -48.10
N GLY A 463 15.05 -16.83 -49.32
CA GLY A 463 16.29 -16.62 -50.10
C GLY A 463 16.59 -15.14 -50.33
N LYS A 464 15.56 -14.31 -50.60
CA LYS A 464 15.72 -12.85 -50.71
C LYS A 464 16.18 -12.20 -49.40
N LEU A 465 15.63 -12.61 -48.25
CA LEU A 465 16.05 -12.11 -46.94
C LEU A 465 17.52 -12.46 -46.65
N LEU A 466 17.92 -13.70 -46.97
CA LEU A 466 19.28 -14.20 -46.77
C LEU A 466 20.26 -13.74 -47.86
N LYS A 467 19.82 -12.89 -48.80
CA LYS A 467 20.64 -12.36 -49.91
C LYS A 467 21.28 -13.46 -50.78
N VAL A 468 20.52 -14.53 -51.03
CA VAL A 468 20.97 -15.67 -51.86
C VAL A 468 21.20 -15.21 -53.31
N PRO A 469 22.35 -15.54 -53.91
CA PRO A 469 22.66 -15.23 -55.30
C PRO A 469 21.68 -15.85 -56.31
N ALA A 470 21.53 -15.23 -57.48
CA ALA A 470 20.57 -15.68 -58.51
C ALA A 470 20.98 -17.01 -59.17
N ASP A 471 22.29 -17.29 -59.21
CA ASP A 471 22.93 -18.49 -59.78
C ASP A 471 22.99 -19.67 -58.80
N PHE A 472 22.48 -19.53 -57.57
CA PHE A 472 22.44 -20.62 -56.58
C PHE A 472 21.74 -21.88 -57.09
N SER A 473 20.75 -21.74 -58.00
CA SER A 473 20.09 -22.91 -58.61
C SER A 473 21.01 -23.74 -59.51
N GLU A 474 22.06 -23.14 -60.04
CA GLU A 474 23.02 -23.76 -60.97
C GLU A 474 24.16 -24.46 -60.23
N ASN A 475 24.57 -23.95 -59.06
CA ASN A 475 25.56 -24.58 -58.19
C ASN A 475 25.11 -24.56 -56.72
N LYS A 476 24.36 -25.58 -56.32
CA LYS A 476 23.82 -25.74 -54.95
C LYS A 476 24.88 -26.15 -53.93
N ASP A 477 26.04 -26.61 -54.39
CA ASP A 477 27.14 -27.05 -53.52
C ASP A 477 28.05 -25.89 -53.10
N ALA A 478 27.95 -24.74 -53.78
CA ALA A 478 28.65 -23.52 -53.43
C ALA A 478 28.13 -22.94 -52.08
N PRO A 479 29.00 -22.72 -51.08
CA PRO A 479 28.58 -22.18 -49.80
C PRO A 479 28.02 -20.76 -49.93
N LEU A 480 26.89 -20.50 -49.27
CA LEU A 480 26.23 -19.19 -49.29
C LEU A 480 26.88 -18.23 -48.30
N LYS A 481 26.96 -16.93 -48.59
CA LYS A 481 27.50 -15.95 -47.62
C LYS A 481 26.68 -15.96 -46.32
N GLN A 482 27.36 -15.83 -45.17
CA GLN A 482 26.65 -15.70 -43.89
C GLN A 482 25.72 -14.47 -43.90
N PRO A 483 24.48 -14.61 -43.39
CA PRO A 483 23.61 -13.47 -43.13
C PRO A 483 24.29 -12.45 -42.21
N ASP A 484 23.97 -11.17 -42.39
CA ASP A 484 24.46 -10.06 -41.56
C ASP A 484 23.68 -9.90 -40.24
N PHE A 485 22.89 -10.91 -39.86
CA PHE A 485 22.11 -10.98 -38.63
C PHE A 485 22.20 -12.39 -38.03
N GLY A 486 22.04 -12.50 -36.71
CA GLY A 486 22.09 -13.77 -35.98
C GLY A 486 20.73 -14.30 -35.53
N ALA A 487 19.68 -13.50 -35.60
CA ALA A 487 18.33 -13.89 -35.22
C ALA A 487 17.26 -13.32 -36.16
N VAL A 488 16.15 -14.04 -36.31
CA VAL A 488 15.02 -13.68 -37.16
C VAL A 488 13.73 -13.75 -36.37
N PHE A 489 12.98 -12.65 -36.34
CA PHE A 489 11.64 -12.60 -35.78
C PHE A 489 10.58 -13.01 -36.82
N LEU A 490 9.74 -13.96 -36.44
CA LEU A 490 8.70 -14.60 -37.24
C LEU A 490 7.32 -14.40 -36.58
N PRO A 491 6.67 -13.24 -36.79
CA PRO A 491 5.36 -12.93 -36.20
C PRO A 491 4.20 -13.65 -36.91
N ASP A 492 4.19 -14.98 -36.81
CA ASP A 492 3.15 -15.84 -37.36
C ASP A 492 2.83 -17.00 -36.39
N GLY A 493 1.85 -17.83 -36.71
CA GLY A 493 1.51 -19.04 -35.95
C GLY A 493 2.59 -20.13 -36.02
N TRP A 494 2.50 -21.07 -35.08
CA TRP A 494 3.44 -22.20 -34.99
C TRP A 494 3.43 -23.07 -36.26
N ASN A 495 2.25 -23.37 -36.82
CA ASN A 495 2.13 -24.19 -38.03
C ASN A 495 2.84 -23.54 -39.23
N GLN A 496 2.75 -22.22 -39.35
CA GLN A 496 3.44 -21.45 -40.38
C GLN A 496 4.95 -21.47 -40.15
N ALA A 497 5.39 -21.29 -38.91
CA ALA A 497 6.80 -21.44 -38.55
C ALA A 497 7.35 -22.84 -38.91
N GLN A 498 6.58 -23.91 -38.67
CA GLN A 498 6.97 -25.26 -39.02
C GLN A 498 7.19 -25.47 -40.52
N THR A 499 6.47 -24.70 -41.35
CA THR A 499 6.65 -24.71 -42.80
C THR A 499 7.80 -23.80 -43.24
N LEU A 500 8.07 -22.71 -42.52
CA LEU A 500 9.07 -21.72 -42.87
C LEU A 500 10.49 -22.13 -42.51
N LEU A 501 10.72 -22.64 -41.30
CA LEU A 501 12.05 -22.93 -40.77
C LEU A 501 12.88 -23.86 -41.67
N PRO A 502 12.34 -24.95 -42.26
CA PRO A 502 13.10 -25.78 -43.21
C PRO A 502 13.66 -25.01 -44.40
N ASN A 503 13.00 -23.94 -44.87
CA ASN A 503 13.51 -23.11 -45.96
C ASN A 503 14.76 -22.32 -45.53
N PHE A 504 14.87 -21.90 -44.27
CA PHE A 504 16.09 -21.27 -43.78
C PHE A 504 17.26 -22.27 -43.75
N PHE A 505 17.01 -23.52 -43.39
CA PHE A 505 18.03 -24.57 -43.39
C PHE A 505 18.51 -24.91 -44.81
N PHE A 506 17.59 -24.92 -45.78
CA PHE A 506 17.93 -25.09 -47.20
C PHE A 506 18.92 -24.04 -47.70
N TYR A 507 18.82 -22.79 -47.20
CA TYR A 507 19.74 -21.70 -47.52
C TYR A 507 20.82 -21.48 -46.43
N GLU A 508 21.27 -22.55 -45.76
CA GLU A 508 22.37 -22.53 -44.78
C GLU A 508 22.18 -21.56 -43.60
N GLY A 509 20.95 -21.40 -43.13
CA GLY A 509 20.58 -20.59 -41.96
C GLY A 509 20.44 -21.37 -40.64
N ASP A 510 21.04 -22.54 -40.48
CA ASP A 510 20.86 -23.42 -39.31
C ASP A 510 21.50 -22.89 -38.01
N GLN A 511 22.26 -21.79 -38.10
CA GLN A 511 22.86 -21.04 -37.01
C GLN A 511 21.98 -19.89 -36.49
N LEU A 512 20.88 -19.56 -37.17
CA LEU A 512 20.02 -18.45 -36.80
C LEU A 512 19.14 -18.82 -35.61
N VAL A 513 18.92 -17.85 -34.71
CA VAL A 513 17.92 -17.96 -33.65
C VAL A 513 16.57 -17.50 -34.19
N PHE A 514 15.54 -18.32 -34.07
CA PHE A 514 14.19 -18.02 -34.56
C PHE A 514 13.32 -17.54 -33.41
N LEU A 515 12.90 -16.28 -33.45
CA LEU A 515 12.09 -15.66 -32.43
C LEU A 515 10.63 -15.64 -32.90
N GLY A 516 9.70 -16.15 -32.10
CA GLY A 516 8.28 -16.17 -32.43
C GLY A 516 7.40 -15.59 -31.33
N PRO A 517 6.17 -15.14 -31.65
CA PRO A 517 5.26 -14.54 -30.69
C PRO A 517 4.71 -15.57 -29.70
N GLY A 518 3.99 -15.10 -28.68
CA GLY A 518 3.36 -15.95 -27.66
C GLY A 518 2.35 -16.96 -28.21
N LEU A 519 1.86 -16.77 -29.44
CA LEU A 519 1.06 -17.76 -30.16
C LEU A 519 1.77 -19.11 -30.31
N TRP A 520 3.11 -19.12 -30.45
CA TRP A 520 3.88 -20.37 -30.49
C TRP A 520 3.79 -21.09 -29.16
N SER A 521 4.02 -20.37 -28.06
CA SER A 521 3.97 -20.94 -26.71
C SER A 521 2.62 -21.62 -26.42
N ARG A 522 1.51 -21.01 -26.84
CA ARG A 522 0.16 -21.59 -26.70
C ARG A 522 -0.06 -22.82 -27.58
N ALA A 523 0.44 -22.81 -28.82
CA ALA A 523 0.34 -23.97 -29.70
C ALA A 523 1.15 -25.15 -29.16
N LEU A 524 2.33 -24.87 -28.60
CA LEU A 524 3.25 -25.86 -28.03
C LEU A 524 2.66 -26.57 -26.80
N ASP A 525 1.70 -26.01 -26.09
CA ASP A 525 1.03 -26.70 -24.96
C ASP A 525 0.37 -28.03 -25.39
N SER A 526 0.04 -28.17 -26.67
CA SER A 526 -0.59 -29.38 -27.23
C SER A 526 0.22 -30.06 -28.33
N ALA A 527 1.39 -29.52 -28.66
CA ALA A 527 2.18 -30.02 -29.78
C ALA A 527 2.92 -31.31 -29.44
N LYS A 528 2.97 -32.24 -30.41
CA LYS A 528 3.62 -33.55 -30.30
C LYS A 528 4.47 -33.81 -31.54
N ASP A 529 5.46 -34.69 -31.38
CA ASP A 529 6.34 -35.16 -32.45
C ASP A 529 6.99 -34.02 -33.26
N ILE A 530 7.41 -32.97 -32.57
CA ILE A 530 8.16 -31.85 -33.16
C ILE A 530 9.55 -32.34 -33.58
N ASP A 531 9.94 -32.04 -34.82
CA ASP A 531 11.29 -32.32 -35.33
C ASP A 531 12.32 -31.34 -34.75
N GLU A 532 12.90 -31.69 -33.60
CA GLU A 532 13.87 -30.86 -32.89
C GLU A 532 15.06 -30.40 -33.75
N HIS A 533 15.36 -31.06 -34.87
CA HIS A 533 16.43 -30.65 -35.77
C HIS A 533 16.26 -29.19 -36.23
N TYR A 534 15.04 -28.82 -36.62
CA TYR A 534 14.73 -27.48 -37.15
C TYR A 534 14.44 -26.46 -36.05
N TYR A 535 13.93 -26.88 -34.90
CA TYR A 535 13.38 -25.97 -33.88
C TYR A 535 14.25 -25.79 -32.64
N ARG A 536 15.42 -26.45 -32.55
CA ARG A 536 16.33 -26.35 -31.39
C ARG A 536 16.88 -24.94 -31.08
N LEU A 537 16.75 -24.00 -32.02
CA LEU A 537 17.11 -22.58 -31.88
C LEU A 537 15.88 -21.65 -31.97
N ALA A 538 14.67 -22.22 -31.89
CA ALA A 538 13.44 -21.45 -31.81
C ALA A 538 13.13 -21.05 -30.37
N VAL A 539 12.63 -19.84 -30.19
CA VAL A 539 12.23 -19.27 -28.91
C VAL A 539 10.91 -18.52 -29.04
N CYS A 540 10.03 -18.65 -28.06
CA CYS A 540 8.81 -17.87 -27.94
C CYS A 540 8.51 -17.49 -26.48
N PRO A 541 7.88 -16.34 -26.21
CA PRO A 541 7.51 -15.93 -24.87
C PRO A 541 6.17 -16.55 -24.44
N GLY A 542 5.88 -16.56 -23.14
CA GLY A 542 4.55 -16.87 -22.62
C GLY A 542 4.39 -16.48 -21.15
N ALA A 543 3.18 -16.05 -20.79
CA ALA A 543 2.86 -15.58 -19.45
C ALA A 543 2.54 -16.71 -18.45
N TRP A 544 2.53 -17.97 -18.87
CA TRP A 544 2.17 -19.10 -18.01
C TRP A 544 3.16 -20.24 -18.14
N TRP A 545 3.54 -20.81 -16.99
CA TRP A 545 4.32 -22.03 -16.90
C TRP A 545 3.87 -22.88 -15.72
N GLU A 546 3.40 -24.10 -16.00
CA GLU A 546 2.86 -24.99 -14.95
C GLU A 546 3.92 -25.42 -13.91
N TYR A 547 5.20 -25.41 -14.29
CA TYR A 547 6.31 -25.76 -13.42
C TYR A 547 7.03 -24.53 -12.83
N SER A 548 6.50 -23.32 -12.98
CA SER A 548 6.96 -22.20 -12.15
C SER A 548 6.54 -22.45 -10.70
N GLU A 549 7.17 -21.73 -9.76
CA GLU A 549 6.76 -21.79 -8.35
C GLU A 549 5.30 -21.38 -8.18
N GLY A 550 4.91 -20.21 -8.70
CA GLY A 550 3.53 -19.75 -8.69
C GLY A 550 2.55 -20.69 -9.40
N GLY A 551 2.96 -21.31 -10.50
CA GLY A 551 2.16 -22.29 -11.23
C GLY A 551 1.88 -23.56 -10.43
N ARG A 552 2.90 -24.09 -9.74
CA ARG A 552 2.75 -25.24 -8.83
C ARG A 552 1.91 -24.91 -7.62
N THR A 553 2.06 -23.72 -7.04
CA THR A 553 1.26 -23.26 -5.91
C THR A 553 -0.22 -23.16 -6.30
N LEU A 554 -0.53 -22.58 -7.46
CA LEU A 554 -1.89 -22.52 -7.98
C LEU A 554 -2.45 -23.93 -8.27
N GLN A 555 -1.66 -24.82 -8.88
CA GLN A 555 -2.11 -26.19 -9.14
C GLN A 555 -2.40 -26.96 -7.84
N SER A 556 -1.58 -26.76 -6.80
CA SER A 556 -1.80 -27.38 -5.49
C SER A 556 -3.11 -26.89 -4.88
N ALA A 557 -3.34 -25.58 -4.90
CA ALA A 557 -4.57 -24.95 -4.44
C ALA A 557 -5.82 -25.47 -5.18
N LEU A 558 -5.75 -25.63 -6.51
CA LEU A 558 -6.85 -26.19 -7.29
C LEU A 558 -7.09 -27.68 -6.99
N THR A 559 -6.04 -28.42 -6.65
CA THR A 559 -6.12 -29.86 -6.34
C THR A 559 -6.77 -30.08 -4.98
N GLU A 560 -6.41 -29.28 -3.97
CA GLU A 560 -7.03 -29.27 -2.64
C GLU A 560 -8.55 -29.09 -2.73
N GLU A 561 -9.00 -28.18 -3.59
CA GLU A 561 -10.42 -27.84 -3.76
C GLU A 561 -11.14 -28.64 -4.88
N GLY A 562 -10.45 -29.57 -5.54
CA GLY A 562 -11.04 -30.38 -6.63
C GLY A 562 -11.46 -29.57 -7.88
N LEU A 563 -10.83 -28.42 -8.14
CA LEU A 563 -11.21 -27.46 -9.18
C LEU A 563 -10.50 -27.69 -10.54
N GLY A 564 -9.71 -28.77 -10.65
CA GLY A 564 -9.09 -29.21 -11.90
C GLY A 564 -7.69 -28.64 -12.14
N HIS A 565 -7.38 -28.34 -13.41
CA HIS A 565 -6.03 -27.96 -13.83
C HIS A 565 -5.83 -26.44 -13.91
N ALA A 566 -4.65 -26.00 -13.47
CA ALA A 566 -4.17 -24.65 -13.67
C ALA A 566 -3.82 -24.41 -15.14
N ASP A 567 -4.20 -23.24 -15.64
CA ASP A 567 -3.68 -22.71 -16.89
C ASP A 567 -3.61 -21.18 -16.80
N PHE A 568 -3.13 -20.55 -17.86
CA PHE A 568 -3.03 -19.09 -17.94
C PHE A 568 -4.34 -18.36 -17.58
N TRP A 569 -5.50 -18.87 -18.00
CA TRP A 569 -6.77 -18.17 -17.77
C TRP A 569 -7.25 -18.33 -16.33
N VAL A 570 -7.01 -19.49 -15.72
CA VAL A 570 -7.25 -19.69 -14.28
C VAL A 570 -6.30 -18.78 -13.47
N ALA A 571 -5.02 -18.75 -13.83
CA ALA A 571 -4.02 -17.89 -13.19
C ALA A 571 -4.39 -16.40 -13.28
N LEU A 572 -4.84 -15.94 -14.44
CA LEU A 572 -5.29 -14.56 -14.64
C LEU A 572 -6.39 -14.15 -13.65
N GLY A 573 -7.40 -15.00 -13.46
CA GLY A 573 -8.48 -14.72 -12.51
C GLY A 573 -8.02 -14.80 -11.05
N TYR A 574 -7.17 -15.78 -10.74
CA TYR A 574 -6.62 -15.98 -9.40
C TYR A 574 -5.74 -14.80 -8.97
N ASP A 575 -4.80 -14.39 -9.82
CA ASP A 575 -3.90 -13.28 -9.54
C ASP A 575 -4.63 -11.95 -9.53
N PHE A 576 -5.59 -11.73 -10.44
CA PHE A 576 -6.35 -10.48 -10.46
C PHE A 576 -7.14 -10.25 -9.18
N LEU A 577 -7.79 -11.30 -8.64
CA LEU A 577 -8.58 -11.13 -7.43
C LEU A 577 -7.70 -10.87 -6.20
N ARG A 578 -6.54 -11.55 -6.10
CA ARG A 578 -5.54 -11.28 -5.04
C ARG A 578 -5.00 -9.86 -5.13
N PHE A 579 -4.68 -9.42 -6.34
CA PHE A 579 -4.27 -8.06 -6.62
C PHE A 579 -5.35 -7.04 -6.21
N ALA A 580 -6.61 -7.25 -6.60
CA ALA A 580 -7.72 -6.37 -6.25
C ALA A 580 -8.01 -6.36 -4.74
N GLY A 581 -7.85 -7.49 -4.06
CA GLY A 581 -7.95 -7.58 -2.59
C GLY A 581 -6.92 -6.71 -1.88
N LYS A 582 -5.66 -6.71 -2.37
CA LYS A 582 -4.60 -5.80 -1.88
C LYS A 582 -4.86 -4.33 -2.23
N LEU A 583 -5.42 -4.08 -3.40
CA LEU A 583 -5.74 -2.74 -3.88
C LEU A 583 -6.81 -2.05 -3.00
N GLY A 584 -7.78 -2.85 -2.53
CA GLY A 584 -8.87 -2.39 -1.66
C GLY A 584 -9.97 -1.60 -2.38
N ALA A 585 -10.97 -1.14 -1.63
CA ALA A 585 -12.07 -0.35 -2.18
C ALA A 585 -11.59 1.05 -2.63
N MET A 586 -12.02 1.48 -3.81
CA MET A 586 -11.78 2.82 -4.36
C MET A 586 -12.93 3.78 -4.02
N PRO A 587 -12.63 5.09 -3.89
CA PRO A 587 -13.67 6.12 -3.81
C PRO A 587 -14.57 6.11 -5.05
N SER A 588 -15.82 6.55 -4.91
CA SER A 588 -16.80 6.62 -6.00
C SER A 588 -16.37 7.49 -7.20
N LYS A 589 -15.43 8.42 -6.96
CA LYS A 589 -14.70 9.16 -8.00
C LYS A 589 -13.22 8.92 -7.74
N TRP A 590 -12.66 7.95 -8.44
CA TRP A 590 -11.26 7.59 -8.29
C TRP A 590 -10.37 8.60 -9.00
N ASP A 591 -9.14 8.72 -8.50
CA ASP A 591 -8.08 9.54 -9.08
C ASP A 591 -6.95 8.62 -9.54
N ALA A 592 -6.38 8.90 -10.71
CA ALA A 592 -5.38 8.03 -11.33
C ALA A 592 -4.12 7.92 -10.46
N ASP A 593 -3.67 9.02 -9.85
CA ASP A 593 -2.47 9.04 -9.01
C ASP A 593 -2.67 8.20 -7.74
N GLU A 594 -3.85 8.28 -7.12
CA GLU A 594 -4.20 7.44 -5.97
C GLU A 594 -4.32 5.96 -6.36
N VAL A 595 -4.86 5.64 -7.54
CA VAL A 595 -4.88 4.26 -8.03
C VAL A 595 -3.45 3.77 -8.25
N ASN A 596 -2.58 4.53 -8.93
CA ASN A 596 -1.19 4.17 -9.18
C ASN A 596 -0.41 3.96 -7.88
N LYS A 597 -0.62 4.81 -6.87
CA LYS A 597 -0.03 4.65 -5.54
C LYS A 597 -0.47 3.33 -4.88
N ARG A 598 -1.74 2.96 -5.00
CA ARG A 598 -2.24 1.67 -4.46
C ARG A 598 -1.75 0.47 -5.27
N ILE A 599 -1.63 0.60 -6.58
CA ILE A 599 -1.01 -0.42 -7.44
C ILE A 599 0.42 -0.68 -6.97
N ALA A 600 1.18 0.37 -6.61
CA ALA A 600 2.55 0.24 -6.15
C ALA A 600 2.70 -0.70 -4.95
N ALA A 601 1.73 -0.70 -4.03
CA ALA A 601 1.68 -1.65 -2.91
C ALA A 601 1.04 -2.99 -3.29
N ALA A 602 0.01 -2.99 -4.13
CA ALA A 602 -0.73 -4.20 -4.49
C ALA A 602 0.06 -5.14 -5.43
N GLN A 603 0.96 -4.60 -6.25
CA GLN A 603 1.79 -5.39 -7.16
C GLN A 603 2.85 -6.24 -6.45
N ASP A 604 3.15 -5.95 -5.18
CA ASP A 604 4.04 -6.76 -4.35
C ASP A 604 3.30 -8.03 -3.88
N MET A 605 3.24 -9.03 -4.77
CA MET A 605 2.64 -10.33 -4.50
C MET A 605 3.27 -11.43 -5.35
N ASP A 606 3.23 -12.66 -4.84
CA ASP A 606 3.66 -13.83 -5.61
C ASP A 606 2.63 -14.16 -6.69
N PHE A 607 2.88 -13.73 -7.93
CA PHE A 607 2.06 -14.05 -9.07
C PHE A 607 2.11 -15.55 -9.41
N SER A 608 0.96 -16.13 -9.74
CA SER A 608 0.91 -17.48 -10.31
C SER A 608 1.29 -17.50 -11.80
N MET A 609 0.97 -16.43 -12.54
CA MET A 609 1.46 -16.17 -13.89
C MET A 609 2.83 -15.47 -13.87
N ALA A 610 3.38 -15.16 -15.05
CA ALA A 610 4.58 -14.34 -15.16
C ALA A 610 4.37 -13.00 -14.42
N PRO A 611 5.30 -12.54 -13.56
CA PRO A 611 5.09 -11.36 -12.75
C PRO A 611 4.78 -10.12 -13.58
N MET A 612 3.77 -9.37 -13.15
CA MET A 612 3.37 -8.11 -13.75
C MET A 612 3.74 -6.97 -12.81
N THR A 613 4.27 -5.89 -13.38
CA THR A 613 4.69 -4.70 -12.64
C THR A 613 4.13 -3.46 -13.33
N TRP A 614 3.89 -2.40 -12.58
CA TRP A 614 3.47 -1.10 -13.10
C TRP A 614 4.47 -0.06 -12.63
N ASP A 615 4.83 0.84 -13.54
CA ASP A 615 5.68 1.98 -13.22
C ASP A 615 4.90 3.08 -12.48
N GLU A 616 5.58 4.18 -12.12
CA GLU A 616 4.99 5.32 -11.41
C GLU A 616 3.83 5.98 -12.17
N SER A 617 3.81 5.84 -13.51
CA SER A 617 2.73 6.34 -14.36
C SER A 617 1.56 5.37 -14.51
N GLY A 618 1.64 4.18 -13.90
CA GLY A 618 0.60 3.16 -13.99
C GLY A 618 0.66 2.36 -15.29
N VAL A 619 1.77 2.40 -16.03
CA VAL A 619 1.94 1.61 -17.25
C VAL A 619 2.46 0.23 -16.88
N GLY A 620 1.72 -0.81 -17.25
CA GLY A 620 2.05 -2.19 -16.93
C GLY A 620 3.20 -2.73 -17.78
N SER A 621 3.96 -3.66 -17.25
CA SER A 621 4.90 -4.49 -17.99
C SER A 621 4.99 -5.88 -17.38
N GLN A 622 5.29 -6.88 -18.20
CA GLN A 622 5.34 -8.27 -17.76
C GLN A 622 6.62 -8.94 -18.26
N GLU A 623 7.37 -9.55 -17.35
CA GLU A 623 8.58 -10.31 -17.70
C GLU A 623 8.20 -11.77 -17.99
N LEU A 624 8.08 -12.09 -19.28
CA LEU A 624 7.52 -13.37 -19.72
C LEU A 624 8.53 -14.50 -19.64
N PHE A 625 8.03 -15.71 -19.38
CA PHE A 625 8.83 -16.92 -19.53
C PHE A 625 9.19 -17.12 -21.00
N LEU A 626 10.43 -17.50 -21.27
CA LEU A 626 10.91 -17.80 -22.62
C LEU A 626 11.01 -19.32 -22.78
N PHE A 627 10.45 -19.82 -23.88
CA PHE A 627 10.33 -21.25 -24.16
C PHE A 627 11.02 -21.65 -25.44
N SER A 628 11.67 -22.81 -25.42
CA SER A 628 12.12 -23.52 -26.64
C SER A 628 11.21 -24.72 -26.92
N PRO A 629 10.86 -24.97 -28.19
CA PRO A 629 10.19 -26.20 -28.60
C PRO A 629 11.05 -27.43 -28.27
N VAL A 630 10.39 -28.50 -27.84
CA VAL A 630 10.95 -29.86 -27.68
C VAL A 630 10.02 -30.85 -28.37
N ARG A 631 10.43 -32.12 -28.51
CA ARG A 631 9.64 -33.16 -29.18
C ARG A 631 8.17 -33.17 -28.73
N ASN A 632 7.93 -33.05 -27.44
CA ASN A 632 6.59 -33.03 -26.84
C ASN A 632 6.39 -31.73 -26.06
N GLY A 633 6.04 -30.68 -26.78
CA GLY A 633 5.68 -29.38 -26.23
C GLY A 633 6.85 -28.41 -26.10
N LYS A 634 7.04 -27.84 -24.91
CA LYS A 634 8.02 -26.77 -24.67
C LYS A 634 8.73 -26.91 -23.34
N GLN A 635 9.92 -26.31 -23.26
CA GLN A 635 10.70 -26.18 -22.03
C GLN A 635 11.23 -24.75 -21.89
N LEU A 636 11.60 -24.33 -20.68
CA LEU A 636 12.25 -23.04 -20.48
C LEU A 636 13.55 -22.93 -21.27
N VAL A 637 13.81 -21.74 -21.81
CA VAL A 637 15.06 -21.42 -22.48
C VAL A 637 16.23 -21.53 -21.51
N ASN A 638 17.31 -22.13 -22.00
CA ASN A 638 18.62 -22.04 -21.38
C ASN A 638 19.54 -21.30 -22.38
N ALA A 639 19.88 -20.06 -22.06
CA ALA A 639 20.62 -19.18 -22.95
C ALA A 639 22.00 -19.76 -23.30
N ASP A 640 22.75 -20.30 -22.34
CA ASP A 640 24.05 -20.93 -22.56
C ASP A 640 23.98 -22.10 -23.54
N LYS A 641 22.93 -22.92 -23.42
CA LYS A 641 22.69 -24.05 -24.32
C LYS A 641 22.37 -23.57 -25.73
N ILE A 642 21.61 -22.48 -25.88
CA ILE A 642 21.35 -21.85 -27.18
C ILE A 642 22.65 -21.28 -27.76
N THR A 643 23.42 -20.50 -27.00
CA THR A 643 24.71 -19.94 -27.41
C THR A 643 25.67 -21.04 -27.88
N ALA A 644 25.83 -22.11 -27.10
CA ALA A 644 26.67 -23.26 -27.47
C ALA A 644 26.16 -23.99 -28.72
N ARG A 645 24.85 -24.01 -28.99
CA ARG A 645 24.27 -24.57 -30.23
C ARG A 645 24.55 -23.67 -31.43
N VAL A 646 24.43 -22.35 -31.27
CA VAL A 646 24.75 -21.35 -32.31
C VAL A 646 26.23 -21.44 -32.68
N VAL A 647 27.15 -21.45 -31.70
CA VAL A 647 28.60 -21.60 -31.94
C VAL A 647 28.91 -22.89 -32.69
N ARG A 648 28.32 -24.02 -32.28
CA ARG A 648 28.49 -25.30 -32.99
C ARG A 648 27.95 -25.26 -34.42
N ALA A 649 26.84 -24.57 -34.66
CA ALA A 649 26.29 -24.42 -36.02
C ALA A 649 27.23 -23.59 -36.91
N LYS A 650 27.76 -22.48 -36.41
CA LYS A 650 28.76 -21.66 -37.11
C LYS A 650 30.02 -22.47 -37.45
N ALA A 651 30.58 -23.19 -36.47
CA ALA A 651 31.78 -24.01 -36.66
C ALA A 651 31.57 -25.15 -37.67
N ARG A 652 30.40 -25.81 -37.65
CA ARG A 652 30.07 -26.83 -38.68
C ARG A 652 30.02 -26.22 -40.07
N ARG A 653 29.47 -25.01 -40.20
CA ARG A 653 29.40 -24.31 -41.48
C ARG A 653 30.79 -23.91 -41.97
N GLU A 654 31.63 -23.33 -41.12
CA GLU A 654 33.02 -22.98 -41.45
C GLU A 654 33.79 -24.19 -41.99
N LYS A 655 33.72 -25.35 -41.32
CA LYS A 655 34.30 -26.60 -41.83
C LYS A 655 33.78 -27.02 -43.19
N ARG A 656 32.49 -26.80 -43.50
CA ARG A 656 31.92 -27.09 -44.83
C ARG A 656 32.47 -26.16 -45.90
N VAL A 657 32.63 -24.87 -45.57
CA VAL A 657 33.23 -23.87 -46.48
C VAL A 657 34.67 -24.25 -46.80
N GLU A 658 35.49 -24.51 -45.77
CA GLU A 658 36.89 -24.94 -45.94
C GLU A 658 37.01 -26.22 -46.79
N ALA A 659 36.13 -27.20 -46.56
CA ALA A 659 36.11 -28.42 -47.34
C ALA A 659 35.66 -28.21 -48.79
N TYR A 660 34.82 -27.23 -49.07
CA TYR A 660 34.45 -26.84 -50.43
C TYR A 660 35.62 -26.14 -51.13
N GLU A 661 36.26 -25.17 -50.48
CA GLU A 661 37.42 -24.45 -51.04
C GLU A 661 38.55 -25.41 -51.39
N LYS A 662 38.89 -26.35 -50.51
CA LYS A 662 39.89 -27.40 -50.80
C LYS A 662 39.53 -28.26 -52.02
N ARG A 663 38.26 -28.67 -52.15
CA ARG A 663 37.81 -29.44 -53.33
C ARG A 663 37.95 -28.64 -54.61
N MET A 664 37.61 -27.35 -54.59
CA MET A 664 37.76 -26.48 -55.77
C MET A 664 39.24 -26.24 -56.13
N GLU A 665 40.14 -26.14 -55.15
CA GLU A 665 41.58 -26.06 -55.38
C GLU A 665 42.13 -27.35 -56.01
N GLU A 666 41.73 -28.52 -55.50
CA GLU A 666 42.11 -29.83 -56.07
C GLU A 666 41.58 -30.01 -57.51
N GLU A 667 40.35 -29.57 -57.79
CA GLU A 667 39.76 -29.63 -59.13
C GLU A 667 40.49 -28.69 -60.12
N LYS A 668 40.85 -27.48 -59.69
CA LYS A 668 41.66 -26.56 -60.49
C LYS A 668 43.05 -27.15 -60.77
N ALA A 669 43.72 -27.70 -59.76
CA ALA A 669 45.03 -28.33 -59.93
C ALA A 669 44.98 -29.54 -60.88
N LYS A 670 43.88 -30.31 -60.88
CA LYS A 670 43.66 -31.40 -61.84
C LYS A 670 43.39 -30.90 -63.26
N GLN A 671 42.67 -29.80 -63.42
CA GLN A 671 42.44 -29.19 -64.73
C GLN A 671 43.72 -28.57 -65.31
N GLU A 672 44.53 -27.90 -64.50
CA GLU A 672 45.82 -27.35 -64.91
C GLU A 672 46.81 -28.47 -65.31
N ASN A 673 46.84 -29.59 -64.58
CA ASN A 673 47.65 -30.76 -64.92
C ASN A 673 47.12 -31.59 -66.11
N SER A 674 45.91 -31.31 -66.61
CA SER A 674 45.33 -31.98 -67.79
C SER A 674 45.50 -31.17 -69.08
N ILE A 675 46.02 -29.94 -69.00
CA ILE A 675 46.25 -29.03 -70.14
C ILE A 675 47.73 -29.06 -70.59
N PHE A 676 48.61 -29.72 -69.81
CA PHE A 676 49.95 -30.14 -70.23
C PHE A 676 49.93 -31.63 -70.57
#